data_AF-A0A2C6C7P0-F1
#
_entry.id   AF-A0A2C6C7P0-F1
#
_cell.length_a   1.000
_cell.length_b   1.000
_cell.length_c   1.000
_cell.angle_alpha   90.00
_cell.angle_beta   90.00
_cell.angle_gamma   90.00
#
_symmetry.space_group_name_H-M   'P 1'
#
loop_
_entity.id
_entity.type
_entity.pdbx_description
1 polymer ?
#
loop_
_entity_poly.entity_id
_entity_poly.type
_entity_poly.pdbx_seq_one_letter_code
_entity_poly.pdbx_strand_id
1 'polypeptide(L)'
;MAGKTAKIIEVNETEKYFKLEKVDKNFPITKKFKSFNLKVGDSIEYDIKGPNLEILRKVDVDFEKSQDKGVKKGFNSPKKEEKLSIFDYPYNFVSLGEVKEIKREKRVKGNHSGKIKCSLKNLTPIFIGNKTDEKEERTLTLKVEDNEKYVIPASTLKGELRNIIEVLTTSCIKNVEEERLDYRGKAGGKTNVFGIIKKFPTANDDGIIIEADKVKVNRKKVLSNYKPGFYPVKVANNLLVKDYIKRAKLKPNYKKGEDDPNAINSTNEFSKVQQGGTINAVLWVSSFIPNKKYEKLLIPNEKHYSFTKSDYEDLLYLIKQRKEAEEKKPPKDREDFYIDELKEGDTIIFEVNEKGRIENFSFSEIPRLRYKMSPLDLIPEDFHPCTSEELCFACRIFGTIGDHTENKNGEKKQEKITSMSSKIFISDALSINNKSKELEKKLILKSLGEPHPSLTRFYLDNNGTYDKNFKIRGRKFYWHHQDKIGAGKNYTNYLKTISDPTPSTTNSTIWFLEPEQNFEFEVAFKNLTDDELGILIYSLELEQDLLHKFGKAKAFGLGSCEIKITDCLLESPERYSSFLKVYEKLDKEKYLKIAKEKYKLDTTERKEIKELKAILKSTNNLDFKKSSYPEEEGKLPGVNTVNWFMNHKGCVLPTILDYLKKK
;
A
#
# COMPACT_ATOMS: atom_id res chain seq x y z
N MET A 1 19.14 -37.84 -14.80
CA MET A 1 19.94 -38.51 -13.75
C MET A 1 19.85 -37.63 -12.52
N ALA A 2 19.33 -38.17 -11.42
CA ALA A 2 19.20 -37.43 -10.17
C ALA A 2 20.60 -37.26 -9.56
N GLY A 3 20.99 -36.04 -9.16
CA GLY A 3 22.24 -35.81 -8.47
C GLY A 3 22.24 -36.50 -7.11
N LYS A 4 23.39 -37.00 -6.67
CA LYS A 4 23.54 -37.60 -5.34
C LYS A 4 23.72 -36.49 -4.32
N THR A 5 23.15 -36.63 -3.13
CA THR A 5 23.32 -35.67 -2.02
C THR A 5 24.21 -36.24 -0.93
N ALA A 6 25.22 -35.49 -0.50
CA ALA A 6 26.06 -35.85 0.64
C ALA A 6 26.53 -34.61 1.40
N LYS A 7 26.83 -34.82 2.69
CA LYS A 7 27.35 -33.81 3.60
C LYS A 7 28.87 -33.75 3.53
N ILE A 8 29.44 -32.54 3.57
CA ILE A 8 30.88 -32.30 3.66
C ILE A 8 31.30 -32.56 5.10
N ILE A 9 32.22 -33.51 5.28
CA ILE A 9 32.70 -33.92 6.61
C ILE A 9 34.08 -33.36 6.94
N GLU A 10 34.84 -32.94 5.94
CA GLU A 10 36.20 -32.43 6.12
C GLU A 10 36.56 -31.47 4.98
N VAL A 11 37.25 -30.38 5.30
CA VAL A 11 37.83 -29.43 4.33
C VAL A 11 39.23 -29.07 4.82
N ASN A 12 40.25 -29.37 4.01
CA ASN A 12 41.64 -29.01 4.27
C ASN A 12 42.07 -27.95 3.23
N GLU A 13 42.14 -26.69 3.65
CA GLU A 13 42.47 -25.57 2.75
C GLU A 13 43.94 -25.54 2.35
N THR A 14 44.84 -26.02 3.22
CA THR A 14 46.29 -26.06 2.99
C THR A 14 46.64 -27.08 1.91
N GLU A 15 46.08 -28.29 2.00
CA GLU A 15 46.28 -29.37 1.03
C GLU A 15 45.23 -29.36 -0.10
N LYS A 16 44.32 -28.38 -0.09
CA LYS A 16 43.30 -28.09 -1.10
C LYS A 16 42.36 -29.26 -1.43
N TYR A 17 41.85 -29.98 -0.43
CA TYR A 17 40.82 -31.02 -0.64
C TYR A 17 39.66 -30.97 0.36
N PHE A 18 38.59 -31.70 0.07
CA PHE A 18 37.45 -31.95 0.96
C PHE A 18 36.93 -33.39 0.82
N LYS A 19 36.20 -33.87 1.83
CA LYS A 19 35.60 -35.22 1.87
C LYS A 19 34.08 -35.17 2.08
N LEU A 20 33.38 -36.20 1.64
CA LEU A 20 31.93 -36.36 1.78
C LEU A 20 31.57 -37.58 2.65
N GLU A 21 30.52 -37.47 3.45
CA GLU A 21 30.07 -38.46 4.46
C GLU A 21 29.88 -39.89 3.93
N LYS A 22 29.63 -40.05 2.63
CA LYS A 22 29.31 -41.35 2.01
C LYS A 22 30.25 -41.70 0.85
N VAL A 23 31.40 -41.04 0.77
CA VAL A 23 32.39 -41.27 -0.29
C VAL A 23 33.79 -41.22 0.31
N ASP A 24 34.44 -42.38 0.39
CA ASP A 24 35.80 -42.51 0.93
C ASP A 24 36.86 -42.13 -0.12
N LYS A 25 36.92 -40.83 -0.43
CA LYS A 25 37.86 -40.24 -1.40
C LYS A 25 38.06 -38.76 -1.14
N ASN A 26 39.30 -38.27 -1.33
CA ASN A 26 39.63 -36.85 -1.29
C ASN A 26 39.27 -36.17 -2.62
N PHE A 27 38.50 -35.09 -2.56
CA PHE A 27 38.13 -34.28 -3.71
C PHE A 27 38.83 -32.92 -3.67
N PRO A 28 39.40 -32.42 -4.78
CA PRO A 28 40.08 -31.13 -4.77
C PRO A 28 39.11 -29.96 -4.56
N ILE A 29 39.52 -28.94 -3.82
CA ILE A 29 38.76 -27.69 -3.66
C ILE A 29 38.79 -26.92 -4.98
N THR A 30 37.69 -26.95 -5.71
CA THR A 30 37.54 -26.26 -7.01
C THR A 30 37.07 -24.82 -6.83
N LYS A 31 37.16 -24.00 -7.90
CA LYS A 31 36.55 -22.66 -7.92
C LYS A 31 35.05 -22.69 -7.60
N LYS A 32 34.35 -23.74 -8.04
CA LYS A 32 32.91 -23.95 -7.82
C LYS A 32 32.61 -24.24 -6.34
N PHE A 33 33.51 -24.95 -5.65
CA PHE A 33 33.41 -25.16 -4.20
C PHE A 33 33.48 -23.82 -3.45
N LYS A 34 34.45 -22.96 -3.81
CA LYS A 34 34.60 -21.62 -3.21
C LYS A 34 33.43 -20.69 -3.55
N SER A 35 32.89 -20.75 -4.78
CA SER A 35 31.75 -19.91 -5.17
C SER A 35 30.46 -20.24 -4.41
N PHE A 36 30.30 -21.49 -3.97
CA PHE A 36 29.18 -21.90 -3.12
C PHE A 36 29.44 -21.70 -1.61
N ASN A 37 30.59 -21.14 -1.25
CA ASN A 37 31.02 -20.89 0.13
C ASN A 37 30.84 -22.12 1.04
N LEU A 38 31.23 -23.28 0.54
CA LEU A 38 30.99 -24.57 1.19
C LEU A 38 31.95 -24.79 2.37
N LYS A 39 31.41 -25.29 3.47
CA LYS A 39 32.14 -25.59 4.71
C LYS A 39 31.80 -26.98 5.24
N VAL A 40 32.58 -27.49 6.19
CA VAL A 40 32.24 -28.70 6.93
C VAL A 40 30.84 -28.53 7.54
N GLY A 41 29.96 -29.50 7.33
CA GLY A 41 28.57 -29.45 7.75
C GLY A 41 27.58 -29.16 6.62
N ASP A 42 28.01 -28.55 5.51
CA ASP A 42 27.14 -28.26 4.38
C ASP A 42 26.80 -29.52 3.60
N SER A 43 25.56 -29.62 3.12
CA SER A 43 25.17 -30.67 2.18
C SER A 43 25.15 -30.17 0.75
N ILE A 44 25.58 -31.01 -0.17
CA ILE A 44 25.66 -30.68 -1.59
C ILE A 44 24.99 -31.75 -2.43
N GLU A 45 24.36 -31.32 -3.52
CA GLU A 45 23.99 -32.18 -4.63
C GLU A 45 25.16 -32.19 -5.61
N TYR A 46 25.64 -33.38 -5.97
CA TYR A 46 26.81 -33.59 -6.80
C TYR A 46 26.62 -34.73 -7.77
N ASP A 47 27.48 -34.76 -8.79
CA ASP A 47 27.62 -35.86 -9.74
C ASP A 47 29.09 -36.28 -9.84
N ILE A 48 29.35 -37.57 -10.02
CA ILE A 48 30.72 -38.09 -10.18
C ILE A 48 30.93 -38.35 -11.67
N LYS A 49 31.83 -37.58 -12.29
CA LYS A 49 32.24 -37.74 -13.68
C LYS A 49 33.69 -38.24 -13.71
N GLY A 50 33.86 -39.56 -13.77
CA GLY A 50 35.17 -40.19 -13.74
C GLY A 50 35.89 -39.96 -12.40
N PRO A 51 37.16 -39.49 -12.37
CA PRO A 51 37.87 -39.27 -11.12
C PRO A 51 37.41 -38.01 -10.37
N ASN A 52 36.60 -37.15 -11.00
CA ASN A 52 36.27 -35.82 -10.50
C ASN A 52 34.80 -35.72 -10.03
N LEU A 53 34.58 -34.85 -9.05
CA LEU A 53 33.28 -34.55 -8.50
C LEU A 53 32.81 -33.17 -8.99
N GLU A 54 31.63 -33.13 -9.59
CA GLU A 54 30.97 -31.89 -10.01
C GLU A 54 29.89 -31.50 -9.00
N ILE A 55 30.05 -30.33 -8.37
CA ILE A 55 29.06 -29.76 -7.45
C ILE A 55 27.96 -29.09 -8.27
N LEU A 56 26.72 -29.56 -8.12
CA LEU A 56 25.56 -29.01 -8.82
C LEU A 56 24.94 -27.86 -8.03
N ARG A 57 24.72 -28.03 -6.73
CA ARG A 57 24.25 -26.99 -5.80
C ARG A 57 24.48 -27.36 -4.34
N LYS A 58 24.42 -26.37 -3.45
CA LYS A 58 24.27 -26.56 -2.00
C LYS A 58 22.81 -26.91 -1.68
N VAL A 59 22.59 -27.81 -0.72
CA VAL A 59 21.28 -28.34 -0.31
C VAL A 59 21.13 -28.20 1.21
N ASP A 60 19.97 -27.76 1.68
CA ASP A 60 19.64 -27.75 3.11
C ASP A 60 18.90 -29.04 3.47
N VAL A 61 19.62 -30.03 4.00
CA VAL A 61 19.11 -31.40 4.21
C VAL A 61 18.20 -31.52 5.45
N ASP A 62 18.05 -30.45 6.24
CA ASP A 62 17.08 -30.40 7.33
C ASP A 62 15.63 -30.16 6.86
N PHE A 63 15.41 -29.94 5.55
CA PHE A 63 14.08 -29.64 4.99
C PHE A 63 13.41 -30.81 4.22
N GLU A 64 14.15 -31.89 3.88
CA GLU A 64 13.63 -32.94 2.97
C GLU A 64 13.07 -34.21 3.65
N LYS A 65 13.04 -34.31 4.98
CA LYS A 65 12.41 -35.46 5.66
C LYS A 65 10.90 -35.35 5.92
N SER A 66 10.24 -34.29 5.45
CA SER A 66 8.77 -34.09 5.69
C SER A 66 7.88 -34.19 4.45
N GLN A 67 8.43 -34.55 3.28
CA GLN A 67 7.64 -34.80 2.07
C GLN A 67 7.80 -36.22 1.57
N ASP A 68 7.27 -37.18 2.32
CA ASP A 68 6.71 -38.38 1.70
C ASP A 68 5.71 -39.06 2.64
N LYS A 69 4.43 -38.72 2.45
CA LYS A 69 3.26 -39.62 2.56
C LYS A 69 2.02 -38.79 2.26
N GLY A 70 1.40 -39.12 1.12
CA GLY A 70 0.22 -38.44 0.62
C GLY A 70 -0.98 -38.56 1.57
N VAL A 71 -1.65 -37.44 1.80
CA VAL A 71 -3.01 -37.42 2.36
C VAL A 71 -3.81 -36.35 1.62
N LYS A 72 -4.91 -36.80 1.02
CA LYS A 72 -6.00 -35.98 0.46
C LYS A 72 -6.45 -34.94 1.50
N LYS A 73 -6.38 -33.64 1.20
CA LYS A 73 -7.02 -32.61 2.02
C LYS A 73 -8.33 -32.18 1.39
N GLY A 74 -9.41 -32.76 1.91
CA GLY A 74 -10.71 -32.10 1.96
C GLY A 74 -10.64 -30.88 2.88
N PHE A 75 -11.52 -29.92 2.59
CA PHE A 75 -11.76 -28.75 3.43
C PHE A 75 -12.13 -29.17 4.86
N ASN A 76 -11.47 -28.57 5.85
CA ASN A 76 -12.08 -28.23 7.15
C ASN A 76 -11.27 -27.13 7.86
N SER A 77 -12.03 -26.33 8.60
CA SER A 77 -11.81 -24.97 9.14
C SER A 77 -10.71 -24.83 10.22
N PRO A 78 -10.40 -23.60 10.71
CA PRO A 78 -9.10 -23.23 11.27
C PRO A 78 -8.98 -23.51 12.77
N LYS A 79 -7.76 -23.81 13.23
CA LYS A 79 -7.17 -23.35 14.50
C LYS A 79 -5.77 -23.95 14.67
N LYS A 80 -4.76 -23.11 14.46
CA LYS A 80 -3.54 -23.11 15.29
C LYS A 80 -3.25 -21.64 15.54
N GLU A 81 -3.33 -21.22 16.79
CA GLU A 81 -2.86 -19.91 17.23
C GLU A 81 -1.35 -19.85 16.94
N GLU A 82 -0.99 -19.31 15.79
CA GLU A 82 0.36 -18.83 15.55
C GLU A 82 0.58 -17.67 16.52
N LYS A 83 1.55 -17.82 17.44
CA LYS A 83 2.05 -16.69 18.24
C LYS A 83 2.28 -15.52 17.28
N LEU A 84 1.58 -14.40 17.48
CA LEU A 84 1.84 -13.17 16.75
C LEU A 84 3.33 -12.83 16.92
N SER A 85 4.10 -12.95 15.85
CA SER A 85 5.46 -12.42 15.80
C SER A 85 5.35 -10.89 15.84
N ILE A 86 5.60 -10.29 17.00
CA ILE A 86 5.66 -8.83 17.12
C ILE A 86 6.95 -8.37 16.44
N PHE A 87 6.83 -7.51 15.42
CA PHE A 87 7.95 -6.85 14.74
C PHE A 87 7.75 -5.34 14.79
N ASP A 88 8.82 -4.58 14.70
CA ASP A 88 8.76 -3.13 14.78
C ASP A 88 8.44 -2.52 13.42
N TYR A 89 7.50 -1.56 13.41
CA TYR A 89 7.03 -0.90 12.20
C TYR A 89 6.77 0.58 12.49
N PRO A 90 7.10 1.50 11.57
CA PRO A 90 7.25 2.91 11.92
C PRO A 90 5.92 3.67 12.05
N TYR A 91 4.80 3.05 11.69
CA TYR A 91 3.46 3.60 11.87
C TYR A 91 2.48 2.52 12.29
N ASN A 92 1.35 2.96 12.83
CA ASN A 92 0.21 2.11 13.12
C ASN A 92 -1.10 2.90 12.98
N PHE A 93 -2.22 2.29 13.34
CA PHE A 93 -3.54 2.88 13.21
C PHE A 93 -4.20 3.02 14.57
N VAL A 94 -4.61 4.24 14.90
CA VAL A 94 -5.48 4.53 16.03
C VAL A 94 -6.91 4.23 15.59
N SER A 95 -7.64 3.42 16.35
CA SER A 95 -9.00 3.00 16.00
C SER A 95 -9.96 4.19 15.87
N LEU A 96 -11.07 3.99 15.12
CA LEU A 96 -12.01 5.08 14.85
C LEU A 96 -12.79 5.55 16.08
N GLY A 97 -12.93 4.68 17.08
CA GLY A 97 -13.86 4.81 18.19
C GLY A 97 -15.17 4.07 17.94
N GLU A 98 -16.09 4.13 18.90
CA GLU A 98 -17.42 3.53 18.77
C GLU A 98 -18.39 4.47 18.08
N VAL A 99 -19.26 3.92 17.22
CA VAL A 99 -20.27 4.71 16.49
C VAL A 99 -21.15 5.50 17.46
N LYS A 100 -21.51 4.95 18.62
CA LYS A 100 -22.37 5.66 19.60
C LYS A 100 -21.72 6.92 20.19
N GLU A 101 -20.40 7.05 20.12
CA GLU A 101 -19.66 8.20 20.66
C GLU A 101 -19.55 9.34 19.63
N ILE A 102 -19.90 9.10 18.36
CA ILE A 102 -19.91 10.17 17.36
C ILE A 102 -21.12 11.08 17.60
N LYS A 103 -20.84 12.38 17.74
CA LYS A 103 -21.87 13.40 17.91
C LYS A 103 -21.87 14.31 16.68
N ARG A 104 -22.96 14.27 15.92
CA ARG A 104 -23.23 15.17 14.80
C ARG A 104 -24.31 16.14 15.22
N GLU A 105 -23.98 17.42 15.21
CA GLU A 105 -24.84 18.48 15.73
C GLU A 105 -24.70 19.72 14.85
N LYS A 106 -25.72 20.57 14.85
CA LYS A 106 -25.60 21.88 14.20
C LYS A 106 -24.51 22.71 14.86
N ARG A 107 -23.89 23.60 14.07
CA ARG A 107 -22.88 24.52 14.59
C ARG A 107 -23.54 25.55 15.51
N VAL A 108 -23.18 25.51 16.78
CA VAL A 108 -23.59 26.52 17.77
C VAL A 108 -22.57 27.64 17.87
N LYS A 109 -23.03 28.85 18.19
CA LYS A 109 -22.16 30.00 18.46
C LYS A 109 -21.78 29.98 19.94
N GLY A 110 -20.50 29.71 20.24
CA GLY A 110 -19.98 29.82 21.60
C GLY A 110 -19.60 31.25 21.97
N ASN A 111 -19.16 31.45 23.21
CA ASN A 111 -18.92 32.75 23.80
C ASN A 111 -17.44 33.19 23.73
N HIS A 112 -16.54 32.31 23.28
CA HIS A 112 -15.10 32.57 23.32
C HIS A 112 -14.55 32.94 21.95
N SER A 113 -13.98 34.13 21.85
CA SER A 113 -13.16 34.55 20.71
C SER A 113 -11.85 35.08 21.25
N GLY A 114 -10.75 34.89 20.53
CA GLY A 114 -9.44 35.16 21.09
C GLY A 114 -8.28 34.66 20.24
N LYS A 115 -7.10 34.62 20.86
CA LYS A 115 -5.83 34.22 20.26
C LYS A 115 -5.05 33.34 21.23
N ILE A 116 -4.42 32.29 20.71
CA ILE A 116 -3.47 31.46 21.43
C ILE A 116 -2.12 31.62 20.75
N LYS A 117 -1.11 32.07 21.50
CA LYS A 117 0.27 32.14 21.02
C LYS A 117 0.99 30.86 21.41
N CYS A 118 1.70 30.28 20.45
CA CYS A 118 2.34 29.00 20.62
C CYS A 118 3.81 29.07 20.19
N SER A 119 4.67 28.36 20.92
CA SER A 119 6.00 27.99 20.47
C SER A 119 6.00 26.51 20.06
N LEU A 120 6.74 26.19 19.00
CA LEU A 120 6.96 24.83 18.53
C LEU A 120 8.46 24.57 18.49
N LYS A 121 8.90 23.50 19.15
CA LYS A 121 10.30 23.06 19.15
C LYS A 121 10.41 21.67 18.51
N ASN A 122 11.27 21.50 17.51
CA ASN A 122 11.55 20.17 16.97
C ASN A 122 12.61 19.44 17.81
N LEU A 123 12.32 18.21 18.23
CA LEU A 123 13.23 17.38 19.03
C LEU A 123 14.07 16.44 18.17
N THR A 124 13.58 16.13 16.97
CA THR A 124 14.31 15.45 15.92
C THR A 124 14.42 16.38 14.71
N PRO A 125 15.33 16.14 13.76
CA PRO A 125 15.41 16.92 12.55
C PRO A 125 14.05 16.94 11.84
N ILE A 126 13.74 18.08 11.24
CA ILE A 126 12.45 18.33 10.60
C ILE A 126 12.68 18.75 9.17
N PHE A 127 11.84 18.24 8.27
CA PHE A 127 11.84 18.64 6.87
C PHE A 127 10.43 18.99 6.44
N ILE A 128 10.24 20.26 6.07
CA ILE A 128 9.03 20.77 5.45
C ILE A 128 9.39 21.16 4.02
N GLY A 129 9.09 20.29 3.06
CA GLY A 129 9.37 20.56 1.65
C GLY A 129 8.30 21.42 1.00
N ASN A 130 8.66 22.06 -0.10
CA ASN A 130 7.68 22.54 -1.07
C ASN A 130 7.34 21.39 -2.02
N LYS A 131 6.10 21.29 -2.51
CA LYS A 131 5.75 20.26 -3.52
C LYS A 131 6.39 20.63 -4.85
N THR A 132 7.65 20.26 -5.04
CA THR A 132 8.31 20.31 -6.35
C THR A 132 8.47 18.87 -6.85
N ASP A 133 8.33 18.64 -8.16
CA ASP A 133 8.64 17.35 -8.81
C ASP A 133 10.17 17.08 -8.85
N GLU A 134 10.93 17.75 -7.98
CA GLU A 134 12.37 17.72 -7.94
C GLU A 134 12.85 16.58 -7.04
N LYS A 135 13.93 15.90 -7.44
CA LYS A 135 14.56 14.86 -6.63
C LYS A 135 15.29 15.39 -5.40
N GLU A 136 15.59 16.69 -5.38
CA GLU A 136 16.29 17.38 -4.30
C GLU A 136 15.44 18.56 -3.82
N GLU A 137 14.89 18.44 -2.63
CA GLU A 137 13.98 19.43 -2.05
C GLU A 137 14.64 20.18 -0.89
N ARG A 138 14.39 21.48 -0.78
CA ARG A 138 14.85 22.31 0.34
C ARG A 138 13.74 22.55 1.36
N THR A 139 14.13 22.80 2.62
CA THR A 139 13.17 23.21 3.64
C THR A 139 12.55 24.54 3.24
N LEU A 140 11.23 24.64 3.39
CA LEU A 140 10.42 25.77 2.99
C LEU A 140 10.82 27.01 3.79
N THR A 141 10.90 28.13 3.07
CA THR A 141 11.20 29.44 3.62
C THR A 141 10.17 30.46 3.17
N LEU A 142 10.01 31.51 3.96
CA LEU A 142 9.16 32.66 3.67
C LEU A 142 9.96 33.94 3.89
N LYS A 143 9.86 34.90 2.97
CA LYS A 143 10.38 36.25 3.18
C LYS A 143 9.40 37.03 4.04
N VAL A 144 9.88 37.54 5.18
CA VAL A 144 9.12 38.35 6.13
C VAL A 144 9.92 39.62 6.35
N GLU A 145 9.37 40.75 5.90
CA GLU A 145 10.10 42.03 5.81
C GLU A 145 11.40 41.85 5.00
N ASP A 146 12.55 42.30 5.53
CA ASP A 146 13.87 42.18 4.89
C ASP A 146 14.58 40.84 5.21
N ASN A 147 13.96 39.94 5.96
CA ASN A 147 14.55 38.68 6.40
C ASN A 147 13.90 37.46 5.73
N GLU A 148 14.68 36.40 5.55
CA GLU A 148 14.16 35.09 5.13
C GLU A 148 14.09 34.16 6.35
N LYS A 149 12.94 33.54 6.61
CA LYS A 149 12.71 32.63 7.75
C LYS A 149 12.28 31.26 7.28
N TYR A 150 12.60 30.23 8.07
CA TYR A 150 12.03 28.89 7.85
C TYR A 150 10.56 28.89 8.27
N VAL A 151 9.74 28.12 7.55
CA VAL A 151 8.29 28.12 7.78
C VAL A 151 7.72 26.71 7.85
N ILE A 152 6.85 26.49 8.84
CA ILE A 152 5.91 25.37 8.87
C ILE A 152 4.54 25.93 8.48
N PRO A 153 3.99 25.56 7.30
CA PRO A 153 2.72 26.10 6.84
C PRO A 153 1.57 25.85 7.81
N ALA A 154 0.65 26.79 7.89
CA ALA A 154 -0.60 26.69 8.62
C ALA A 154 -1.39 25.43 8.27
N SER A 155 -1.34 24.98 7.01
CA SER A 155 -1.98 23.74 6.55
C SER A 155 -1.37 22.49 7.18
N THR A 156 -0.05 22.47 7.39
CA THR A 156 0.68 21.40 8.08
C THR A 156 0.32 21.36 9.56
N LEU A 157 0.29 22.52 10.23
CA LEU A 157 -0.16 22.64 11.61
C LEU A 157 -1.61 22.19 11.76
N LYS A 158 -2.50 22.70 10.91
CA LYS A 158 -3.92 22.34 10.86
C LYS A 158 -4.12 20.84 10.66
N GLY A 159 -3.35 20.21 9.77
CA GLY A 159 -3.45 18.77 9.49
C GLY A 159 -3.15 17.91 10.72
N GLU A 160 -2.07 18.21 11.44
CA GLU A 160 -1.69 17.47 12.66
C GLU A 160 -2.69 17.70 13.80
N LEU A 161 -3.05 18.96 14.07
CA LEU A 161 -4.04 19.28 15.11
C LEU A 161 -5.39 18.63 14.80
N ARG A 162 -5.80 18.64 13.53
CA ARG A 162 -7.03 18.00 13.09
C ARG A 162 -6.99 16.49 13.30
N ASN A 163 -5.90 15.80 12.96
CA ASN A 163 -5.78 14.36 13.18
C ASN A 163 -5.95 14.00 14.66
N ILE A 164 -5.34 14.76 15.56
CA ILE A 164 -5.47 14.58 17.02
C ILE A 164 -6.92 14.86 17.46
N ILE A 165 -7.48 16.02 17.10
CA ILE A 165 -8.85 16.40 17.46
C ILE A 165 -9.88 15.38 16.95
N GLU A 166 -9.69 14.83 15.75
CA GLU A 166 -10.61 13.84 15.19
C GLU A 166 -10.67 12.57 16.02
N VAL A 167 -9.56 12.16 16.65
CA VAL A 167 -9.54 11.04 17.61
C VAL A 167 -10.12 11.46 18.95
N LEU A 168 -9.69 12.60 19.51
CA LEU A 168 -10.16 13.09 20.81
C LEU A 168 -11.68 13.20 20.89
N THR A 169 -12.33 13.43 19.76
CA THR A 169 -13.78 13.73 19.68
C THR A 169 -14.60 12.73 18.88
N THR A 170 -14.01 11.59 18.48
CA THR A 170 -14.67 10.55 17.65
C THR A 170 -15.32 11.16 16.40
N SER A 171 -14.62 12.05 15.71
CA SER A 171 -15.14 12.74 14.53
C SER A 171 -15.11 11.84 13.29
N CYS A 172 -15.62 12.33 12.15
CA CYS A 172 -15.46 11.66 10.86
C CYS A 172 -13.98 11.43 10.51
N ILE A 173 -13.70 10.48 9.64
CA ILE A 173 -12.37 10.30 9.02
C ILE A 173 -12.38 10.92 7.62
N LYS A 174 -11.24 11.51 7.25
CA LYS A 174 -10.99 12.07 5.92
C LYS A 174 -9.77 11.41 5.30
N ASN A 175 -9.60 11.56 3.99
CA ASN A 175 -8.49 10.99 3.21
C ASN A 175 -8.49 9.46 3.18
N VAL A 176 -9.64 8.87 2.84
CA VAL A 176 -9.79 7.44 2.58
C VAL A 176 -10.07 7.26 1.10
N GLU A 177 -9.52 6.21 0.51
CA GLU A 177 -9.76 5.87 -0.89
C GLU A 177 -11.24 5.49 -1.10
N GLU A 178 -11.91 6.22 -1.99
CA GLU A 178 -13.32 6.01 -2.35
C GLU A 178 -13.45 4.98 -3.48
N GLU A 179 -12.41 4.85 -4.30
CA GLU A 179 -12.40 3.88 -5.40
C GLU A 179 -12.03 2.47 -4.94
N ARG A 180 -12.62 1.47 -5.61
CA ARG A 180 -12.28 0.08 -5.34
C ARG A 180 -10.87 -0.23 -5.85
N LEU A 181 -10.03 -0.72 -4.94
CA LEU A 181 -8.65 -1.12 -5.22
C LEU A 181 -8.59 -2.32 -6.19
N ASP A 182 -7.48 -2.47 -6.89
CA ASP A 182 -7.16 -3.67 -7.67
C ASP A 182 -6.06 -4.54 -7.03
N TYR A 183 -6.08 -5.83 -7.37
CA TYR A 183 -5.06 -6.78 -6.98
C TYR A 183 -4.69 -7.69 -8.15
N ARG A 184 -3.47 -8.23 -8.12
CA ARG A 184 -3.00 -9.17 -9.14
C ARG A 184 -3.29 -10.60 -8.71
N GLY A 185 -3.98 -11.35 -9.57
CA GLY A 185 -4.21 -12.78 -9.40
C GLY A 185 -2.89 -13.58 -9.43
N LYS A 186 -2.90 -14.75 -8.77
CA LYS A 186 -1.77 -15.70 -8.82
C LYS A 186 -1.87 -16.60 -10.04
N ALA A 187 -0.73 -16.95 -10.63
CA ALA A 187 -0.69 -17.94 -11.70
C ALA A 187 -1.28 -19.28 -11.21
N GLY A 188 -2.27 -19.80 -11.93
CA GLY A 188 -2.97 -21.03 -11.56
C GLY A 188 -3.87 -20.91 -10.31
N GLY A 189 -4.07 -19.70 -9.78
CA GLY A 189 -4.94 -19.47 -8.62
C GLY A 189 -6.43 -19.40 -8.95
N LYS A 190 -6.77 -19.45 -10.25
CA LYS A 190 -8.11 -19.25 -10.81
C LYS A 190 -8.30 -20.17 -12.02
N THR A 191 -9.51 -20.65 -12.26
CA THR A 191 -9.82 -21.50 -13.42
C THR A 191 -10.20 -20.61 -14.59
N ASN A 192 -9.27 -20.39 -15.53
CA ASN A 192 -9.53 -19.56 -16.70
C ASN A 192 -10.49 -20.25 -17.67
N VAL A 193 -11.71 -19.73 -17.78
CA VAL A 193 -12.65 -20.01 -18.85
C VAL A 193 -12.49 -18.95 -19.94
N PHE A 194 -12.52 -19.36 -21.20
CA PHE A 194 -12.38 -18.47 -22.35
C PHE A 194 -13.75 -18.34 -23.02
N GLY A 195 -14.05 -17.15 -23.54
CA GLY A 195 -15.28 -16.97 -24.30
C GLY A 195 -15.24 -15.82 -25.28
N ILE A 196 -16.26 -15.80 -26.13
CA ILE A 196 -16.49 -14.86 -27.21
C ILE A 196 -17.75 -14.07 -26.87
N ILE A 197 -17.66 -12.74 -26.90
CA ILE A 197 -18.79 -11.86 -26.59
C ILE A 197 -19.82 -11.97 -27.71
N LYS A 198 -21.05 -12.34 -27.35
CA LYS A 198 -22.20 -12.44 -28.27
C LYS A 198 -23.14 -11.24 -28.16
N LYS A 199 -23.32 -10.72 -26.94
CA LYS A 199 -24.20 -9.58 -26.64
C LYS A 199 -23.62 -8.80 -25.46
N PHE A 200 -23.62 -7.48 -25.52
CA PHE A 200 -23.27 -6.63 -24.37
C PHE A 200 -24.47 -6.39 -23.43
N PRO A 201 -24.24 -6.18 -22.12
CA PRO A 201 -25.31 -5.88 -21.18
C PRO A 201 -25.89 -4.49 -21.44
N THR A 202 -27.19 -4.33 -21.18
CA THR A 202 -27.88 -3.04 -21.17
C THR A 202 -28.25 -2.67 -19.74
N ALA A 203 -29.06 -1.62 -19.54
CA ALA A 203 -29.57 -1.29 -18.21
C ALA A 203 -30.49 -2.40 -17.64
N ASN A 204 -31.18 -3.15 -18.52
CA ASN A 204 -32.21 -4.10 -18.13
C ASN A 204 -31.87 -5.56 -18.50
N ASP A 205 -30.93 -5.77 -19.42
CA ASP A 205 -30.55 -7.11 -19.87
C ASP A 205 -29.08 -7.41 -19.55
N ASP A 206 -28.82 -8.66 -19.16
CA ASP A 206 -27.46 -9.19 -19.11
C ASP A 206 -26.84 -9.32 -20.50
N GLY A 207 -25.51 -9.23 -20.55
CA GLY A 207 -24.71 -9.61 -21.70
C GLY A 207 -24.59 -11.13 -21.80
N ILE A 208 -24.20 -11.62 -22.98
CA ILE A 208 -24.07 -13.05 -23.28
C ILE A 208 -22.68 -13.34 -23.83
N ILE A 209 -22.03 -14.35 -23.27
CA ILE A 209 -20.76 -14.91 -23.76
C ILE A 209 -20.97 -16.34 -24.19
N ILE A 210 -20.36 -16.71 -25.32
CA ILE A 210 -20.24 -18.09 -25.79
C ILE A 210 -18.91 -18.63 -25.24
N GLU A 211 -18.95 -19.73 -24.50
CA GLU A 211 -17.72 -20.38 -24.04
C GLU A 211 -16.93 -20.92 -25.24
N ALA A 212 -15.60 -20.87 -25.15
CA ALA A 212 -14.72 -21.30 -26.21
C ALA A 212 -13.60 -22.20 -25.69
N ASP A 213 -13.34 -23.28 -26.42
CA ASP A 213 -12.19 -24.14 -26.18
C ASP A 213 -10.91 -23.45 -26.66
N LYS A 214 -9.90 -23.39 -25.79
CA LYS A 214 -8.58 -22.81 -26.12
C LYS A 214 -7.66 -23.85 -26.74
N VAL A 215 -7.26 -23.64 -27.99
CA VAL A 215 -6.17 -24.35 -28.66
C VAL A 215 -4.93 -23.43 -28.71
N LYS A 216 -3.75 -23.97 -28.39
CA LYS A 216 -2.50 -23.19 -28.42
C LYS A 216 -1.96 -23.10 -29.85
N VAL A 217 -1.50 -21.91 -30.24
CA VAL A 217 -0.87 -21.67 -31.55
C VAL A 217 0.50 -21.06 -31.35
N ASN A 218 1.54 -21.61 -31.98
CA ASN A 218 2.92 -21.14 -31.81
C ASN A 218 3.10 -19.74 -32.40
N ARG A 219 3.40 -18.76 -31.54
CA ARG A 219 3.47 -17.34 -31.92
C ARG A 219 4.54 -17.09 -32.98
N LYS A 220 5.73 -17.66 -32.79
CA LYS A 220 6.88 -17.40 -33.67
C LYS A 220 6.78 -18.14 -35.00
N LYS A 221 6.32 -19.40 -34.97
CA LYS A 221 6.29 -20.26 -36.15
C LYS A 221 5.07 -20.06 -37.04
N VAL A 222 3.95 -19.64 -36.46
CA VAL A 222 2.65 -19.55 -37.17
C VAL A 222 2.19 -18.10 -37.31
N LEU A 223 2.47 -17.26 -36.30
CA LEU A 223 1.85 -15.94 -36.16
C LEU A 223 2.85 -14.78 -36.19
N SER A 224 4.01 -14.97 -36.83
CA SER A 224 5.10 -13.98 -36.84
C SER A 224 4.67 -12.59 -37.33
N ASN A 225 3.68 -12.54 -38.23
CA ASN A 225 3.20 -11.32 -38.88
C ASN A 225 1.95 -10.73 -38.23
N TYR A 226 1.39 -11.38 -37.21
CA TYR A 226 0.20 -10.89 -36.54
C TYR A 226 0.56 -9.88 -35.46
N LYS A 227 -0.13 -8.74 -35.49
CA LYS A 227 -0.10 -7.77 -34.39
C LYS A 227 -1.03 -8.25 -33.25
N PRO A 228 -0.90 -7.71 -32.03
CA PRO A 228 -1.88 -7.96 -30.98
C PRO A 228 -3.31 -7.57 -31.44
N GLY A 229 -4.28 -8.44 -31.19
CA GLY A 229 -5.65 -8.28 -31.71
C GLY A 229 -6.50 -9.54 -31.61
N PHE A 230 -7.77 -9.39 -31.97
CA PHE A 230 -8.74 -10.48 -32.18
C PHE A 230 -8.98 -10.66 -33.67
N TYR A 231 -8.73 -11.85 -34.20
CA TYR A 231 -8.83 -12.15 -35.63
C TYR A 231 -9.87 -13.24 -35.87
N PRO A 232 -11.01 -12.92 -36.51
CA PRO A 232 -11.97 -13.94 -36.92
C PRO A 232 -11.34 -14.92 -37.90
N VAL A 233 -11.49 -16.22 -37.63
CA VAL A 233 -10.97 -17.30 -38.48
C VAL A 233 -11.98 -18.43 -38.60
N LYS A 234 -12.15 -18.97 -39.81
CA LYS A 234 -12.99 -20.16 -40.01
C LYS A 234 -12.17 -21.42 -39.77
N VAL A 235 -12.69 -22.34 -38.96
CA VAL A 235 -12.07 -23.64 -38.67
C VAL A 235 -13.00 -24.78 -39.04
N ALA A 236 -12.41 -25.90 -39.44
CA ALA A 236 -13.16 -27.08 -39.89
C ALA A 236 -13.89 -27.77 -38.73
N ASN A 237 -15.10 -28.26 -38.97
CA ASN A 237 -15.79 -29.16 -38.03
C ASN A 237 -15.44 -30.62 -38.33
N ASN A 238 -14.18 -31.00 -38.13
CA ASN A 238 -13.68 -32.36 -38.44
C ASN A 238 -12.97 -33.00 -37.24
N LEU A 239 -12.57 -34.26 -37.39
CA LEU A 239 -11.86 -35.02 -36.35
C LEU A 239 -10.53 -34.38 -35.94
N LEU A 240 -9.83 -33.72 -36.87
CA LEU A 240 -8.56 -33.04 -36.59
C LEU A 240 -8.74 -31.90 -35.57
N VAL A 241 -9.73 -31.03 -35.79
CA VAL A 241 -10.01 -29.91 -34.90
C VAL A 241 -10.51 -30.40 -33.54
N LYS A 242 -11.40 -31.41 -33.52
CA LYS A 242 -11.86 -32.05 -32.27
C LYS A 242 -10.71 -32.68 -31.49
N ASP A 243 -9.73 -33.26 -32.18
CA ASP A 243 -8.53 -33.81 -31.57
C ASP A 243 -7.63 -32.72 -30.95
N TYR A 244 -7.41 -31.59 -31.64
CA TYR A 244 -6.69 -30.44 -31.04
C TYR A 244 -7.39 -29.89 -29.79
N ILE A 245 -8.72 -29.77 -29.80
CA ILE A 245 -9.50 -29.35 -28.62
C ILE A 245 -9.30 -30.34 -27.46
N LYS A 246 -9.37 -31.64 -27.74
CA LYS A 246 -9.15 -32.69 -26.73
C LYS A 246 -7.73 -32.63 -26.16
N ARG A 247 -6.71 -32.55 -27.02
CA ARG A 247 -5.30 -32.48 -26.64
C ARG A 247 -4.97 -31.21 -25.85
N ALA A 248 -5.60 -30.08 -26.16
CA ALA A 248 -5.37 -28.82 -25.46
C ALA A 248 -5.78 -28.84 -23.98
N LYS A 249 -6.66 -29.76 -23.57
CA LYS A 249 -7.08 -29.98 -22.18
C LYS A 249 -6.09 -30.85 -21.39
N LEU A 250 -5.14 -31.50 -22.06
CA LEU A 250 -4.14 -32.34 -21.42
C LEU A 250 -3.06 -31.49 -20.74
N LYS A 251 -2.51 -31.99 -19.63
CA LYS A 251 -1.33 -31.37 -19.01
C LYS A 251 -0.17 -31.43 -20.01
N PRO A 252 0.53 -30.30 -20.28
CA PRO A 252 1.63 -30.31 -21.21
C PRO A 252 2.78 -31.17 -20.68
N ASN A 253 3.29 -32.07 -21.52
CA ASN A 253 4.41 -32.95 -21.20
C ASN A 253 5.45 -32.87 -22.32
N TYR A 254 6.40 -31.95 -22.20
CA TYR A 254 7.48 -31.73 -23.17
C TYR A 254 8.70 -31.11 -22.46
N LYS A 255 9.90 -31.30 -23.00
CA LYS A 255 11.13 -30.79 -22.35
C LYS A 255 11.28 -29.29 -22.54
N LYS A 256 12.00 -28.64 -21.62
CA LYS A 256 12.34 -27.21 -21.74
C LYS A 256 13.11 -26.96 -23.04
N GLY A 257 12.59 -26.10 -23.89
CA GLY A 257 13.16 -25.79 -25.21
C GLY A 257 12.29 -26.32 -26.35
N GLU A 258 11.68 -27.49 -26.17
CA GLU A 258 10.77 -28.11 -27.15
C GLU A 258 9.45 -27.34 -27.27
N ASP A 259 8.74 -27.63 -28.37
CA ASP A 259 7.38 -27.16 -28.58
C ASP A 259 6.37 -28.14 -27.97
N ASP A 260 5.20 -27.61 -27.62
CA ASP A 260 4.12 -28.36 -27.02
C ASP A 260 3.49 -29.22 -28.12
N PRO A 261 3.53 -30.56 -28.02
CA PRO A 261 2.98 -31.44 -29.05
C PRO A 261 1.46 -31.32 -29.17
N ASN A 262 0.78 -30.71 -28.19
CA ASN A 262 -0.65 -30.46 -28.20
C ASN A 262 -1.00 -29.10 -28.83
N ALA A 263 -0.02 -28.30 -29.25
CA ALA A 263 -0.20 -27.02 -29.93
C ALA A 263 -0.11 -27.15 -31.45
N ILE A 264 -0.60 -26.12 -32.15
CA ILE A 264 -0.37 -25.92 -33.59
C ILE A 264 1.02 -25.26 -33.75
N ASN A 265 1.97 -25.99 -34.33
CA ASN A 265 3.38 -25.57 -34.36
C ASN A 265 3.92 -25.21 -35.75
N SER A 266 3.11 -25.34 -36.80
CA SER A 266 3.48 -24.97 -38.16
C SER A 266 2.34 -24.28 -38.91
N THR A 267 2.68 -23.46 -39.91
CA THR A 267 1.71 -22.82 -40.80
C THR A 267 0.86 -23.85 -41.56
N ASN A 268 1.46 -24.98 -41.96
CA ASN A 268 0.74 -26.07 -42.63
C ASN A 268 -0.34 -26.70 -41.73
N GLU A 269 -0.01 -26.98 -40.45
CA GLU A 269 -1.01 -27.44 -39.48
C GLU A 269 -2.15 -26.44 -39.31
N PHE A 270 -1.82 -25.14 -39.23
CA PHE A 270 -2.83 -24.10 -39.10
C PHE A 270 -3.75 -24.03 -40.33
N SER A 271 -3.19 -24.10 -41.55
CA SER A 271 -3.97 -24.15 -42.79
C SER A 271 -4.90 -25.36 -42.85
N LYS A 272 -4.46 -26.54 -42.38
CA LYS A 272 -5.30 -27.75 -42.30
C LYS A 272 -6.47 -27.59 -41.32
N VAL A 273 -6.25 -26.88 -40.21
CA VAL A 273 -7.32 -26.54 -39.26
C VAL A 273 -8.37 -25.61 -39.89
N GLN A 274 -7.96 -24.76 -40.83
CA GLN A 274 -8.85 -23.82 -41.54
C GLN A 274 -9.54 -24.42 -42.79
N GLN A 275 -8.96 -25.47 -43.38
CA GLN A 275 -9.42 -26.05 -44.65
C GLN A 275 -10.86 -26.59 -44.55
N GLY A 276 -11.78 -26.06 -45.35
CA GLY A 276 -13.21 -26.41 -45.27
C GLY A 276 -13.91 -25.85 -44.04
N GLY A 277 -13.43 -24.74 -43.49
CA GLY A 277 -13.90 -24.16 -42.23
C GLY A 277 -15.37 -23.71 -42.24
N THR A 278 -16.14 -24.21 -41.28
CA THR A 278 -17.56 -23.88 -41.07
C THR A 278 -17.83 -23.23 -39.71
N ILE A 279 -16.91 -23.38 -38.75
CA ILE A 279 -17.02 -22.82 -37.41
C ILE A 279 -16.32 -21.46 -37.37
N ASN A 280 -17.02 -20.42 -36.89
CA ASN A 280 -16.44 -19.09 -36.68
C ASN A 280 -15.67 -19.07 -35.36
N ALA A 281 -14.35 -19.26 -35.43
CA ALA A 281 -13.43 -19.18 -34.29
C ALA A 281 -12.72 -17.83 -34.26
N VAL A 282 -11.99 -17.56 -33.17
CA VAL A 282 -11.22 -16.32 -33.02
C VAL A 282 -9.78 -16.64 -32.64
N LEU A 283 -8.84 -16.18 -33.45
CA LEU A 283 -7.43 -16.17 -33.11
C LEU A 283 -7.13 -14.92 -32.27
N TRP A 284 -6.76 -15.13 -31.02
CA TRP A 284 -6.42 -14.07 -30.08
C TRP A 284 -4.90 -13.99 -29.87
N VAL A 285 -4.33 -12.90 -30.37
CA VAL A 285 -2.91 -12.52 -30.19
C VAL A 285 -2.83 -11.44 -29.12
N SER A 286 -2.22 -11.72 -27.96
CA SER A 286 -2.09 -10.69 -26.91
C SER A 286 -0.87 -9.79 -27.11
N SER A 287 -0.83 -8.69 -26.34
CA SER A 287 0.37 -7.84 -26.16
C SER A 287 1.62 -8.69 -25.90
N PHE A 288 2.78 -8.12 -26.25
CA PHE A 288 4.05 -8.81 -26.10
C PHE A 288 4.33 -9.15 -24.63
N ILE A 289 4.74 -10.40 -24.39
CA ILE A 289 5.19 -10.87 -23.08
C ILE A 289 6.49 -11.64 -23.31
N PRO A 290 7.61 -11.26 -22.64
CA PRO A 290 8.87 -11.97 -22.77
C PRO A 290 8.69 -13.47 -22.51
N ASN A 291 9.34 -14.30 -23.34
CA ASN A 291 9.30 -15.76 -23.27
C ASN A 291 7.94 -16.42 -23.56
N LYS A 292 6.91 -15.67 -23.96
CA LYS A 292 5.64 -16.26 -24.37
C LYS A 292 5.77 -16.99 -25.71
N LYS A 293 5.52 -18.30 -25.71
CA LYS A 293 5.61 -19.16 -26.91
C LYS A 293 4.31 -19.29 -27.70
N TYR A 294 3.16 -19.27 -27.01
CA TYR A 294 1.87 -19.61 -27.63
C TYR A 294 0.84 -18.51 -27.47
N GLU A 295 0.05 -18.32 -28.52
CA GLU A 295 -1.21 -17.57 -28.54
C GLU A 295 -2.40 -18.54 -28.54
N LYS A 296 -3.62 -18.00 -28.66
CA LYS A 296 -4.85 -18.75 -28.42
C LYS A 296 -5.72 -18.74 -29.67
N LEU A 297 -6.11 -19.91 -30.14
CA LEU A 297 -7.23 -20.09 -31.06
C LEU A 297 -8.43 -20.52 -30.21
N LEU A 298 -9.47 -19.69 -30.16
CA LEU A 298 -10.68 -19.92 -29.40
C LEU A 298 -11.78 -20.42 -30.31
N ILE A 299 -12.22 -21.66 -30.08
CA ILE A 299 -13.25 -22.32 -30.88
C ILE A 299 -14.54 -22.36 -30.05
N PRO A 300 -15.63 -21.68 -30.47
CA PRO A 300 -16.85 -21.61 -29.68
C PRO A 300 -17.46 -23.00 -29.48
N ASN A 301 -18.03 -23.21 -28.30
CA ASN A 301 -18.84 -24.37 -27.97
C ASN A 301 -20.31 -23.94 -27.71
N GLU A 302 -21.15 -24.88 -27.27
CA GLU A 302 -22.60 -24.65 -27.10
C GLU A 302 -22.98 -23.99 -25.77
N LYS A 303 -22.04 -23.81 -24.84
CA LYS A 303 -22.33 -23.24 -23.53
C LYS A 303 -22.35 -21.72 -23.58
N HIS A 304 -23.33 -21.16 -22.91
CA HIS A 304 -23.51 -19.72 -22.78
C HIS A 304 -23.48 -19.30 -21.31
N TYR A 305 -22.96 -18.12 -21.06
CA TYR A 305 -22.96 -17.51 -19.73
C TYR A 305 -23.44 -16.05 -19.83
N SER A 306 -24.12 -15.60 -18.79
CA SER A 306 -24.57 -14.21 -18.67
C SER A 306 -23.64 -13.39 -17.78
N PHE A 307 -23.57 -12.09 -18.04
CA PHE A 307 -22.83 -11.14 -17.21
C PHE A 307 -23.54 -9.80 -17.11
N THR A 308 -23.36 -9.15 -15.96
CA THR A 308 -24.07 -7.92 -15.65
C THR A 308 -23.35 -6.70 -16.23
N LYS A 309 -24.06 -5.56 -16.26
CA LYS A 309 -23.45 -4.27 -16.59
C LYS A 309 -22.30 -3.90 -15.63
N SER A 310 -22.43 -4.22 -14.34
CA SER A 310 -21.37 -3.97 -13.36
C SER A 310 -20.10 -4.77 -13.65
N ASP A 311 -20.23 -6.03 -14.09
CA ASP A 311 -19.07 -6.85 -14.47
C ASP A 311 -18.34 -6.25 -15.68
N TYR A 312 -19.10 -5.70 -16.61
CA TYR A 312 -18.57 -5.04 -17.80
C TYR A 312 -17.84 -3.72 -17.47
N GLU A 313 -18.42 -2.90 -16.58
CA GLU A 313 -17.78 -1.65 -16.11
C GLU A 313 -16.43 -1.92 -15.43
N ASP A 314 -16.32 -3.01 -14.66
CA ASP A 314 -15.07 -3.42 -14.02
C ASP A 314 -13.99 -3.80 -15.04
N LEU A 315 -14.37 -4.49 -16.11
CA LEU A 315 -13.49 -4.82 -17.22
C LEU A 315 -13.02 -3.56 -17.95
N LEU A 316 -13.92 -2.64 -18.26
CA LEU A 316 -13.59 -1.36 -18.91
C LEU A 316 -12.62 -0.53 -18.06
N TYR A 317 -12.83 -0.49 -16.74
CA TYR A 317 -11.90 0.14 -15.82
C TYR A 317 -10.49 -0.46 -15.91
N LEU A 318 -10.37 -1.79 -15.92
CA LEU A 318 -9.08 -2.47 -16.02
C LEU A 318 -8.39 -2.25 -17.38
N ILE A 319 -9.16 -2.16 -18.47
CA ILE A 319 -8.66 -1.81 -19.81
C ILE A 319 -8.11 -0.38 -19.80
N LYS A 320 -8.86 0.58 -19.24
CA LYS A 320 -8.42 1.97 -19.11
C LYS A 320 -7.12 2.07 -18.30
N GLN A 321 -7.06 1.45 -17.13
CA GLN A 321 -5.85 1.41 -16.30
C GLN A 321 -4.64 0.82 -17.05
N ARG A 322 -4.87 -0.20 -17.89
CA ARG A 322 -3.82 -0.80 -18.71
C ARG A 322 -3.29 0.18 -19.76
N LYS A 323 -4.16 0.94 -20.43
CA LYS A 323 -3.78 1.97 -21.41
C LYS A 323 -2.95 3.09 -20.75
N GLU A 324 -3.46 3.66 -19.66
CA GLU A 324 -2.78 4.73 -18.92
C GLU A 324 -1.38 4.29 -18.43
N ALA A 325 -1.24 3.03 -18.01
CA ALA A 325 0.05 2.49 -17.60
C ALA A 325 1.06 2.36 -18.76
N GLU A 326 0.59 2.13 -19.98
CA GLU A 326 1.45 2.11 -21.19
C GLU A 326 1.84 3.53 -21.60
N GLU A 327 0.92 4.50 -21.55
CA GLU A 327 1.20 5.92 -21.84
C GLU A 327 2.25 6.54 -20.91
N LYS A 328 2.28 6.11 -19.64
CA LYS A 328 3.27 6.53 -18.65
C LYS A 328 4.69 6.00 -18.91
N LYS A 329 4.86 5.01 -19.80
CA LYS A 329 6.20 4.51 -20.14
C LYS A 329 6.98 5.52 -20.98
N PRO A 330 8.32 5.48 -20.95
CA PRO A 330 9.15 6.24 -21.88
C PRO A 330 8.75 5.93 -23.34
N PRO A 331 8.74 6.91 -24.26
CA PRO A 331 8.28 6.72 -25.64
C PRO A 331 8.86 5.48 -26.35
N LYS A 332 10.13 5.15 -26.09
CA LYS A 332 10.82 3.97 -26.64
C LYS A 332 10.27 2.61 -26.17
N ASP A 333 9.57 2.58 -25.05
CA ASP A 333 9.04 1.37 -24.40
C ASP A 333 7.49 1.33 -24.42
N ARG A 334 6.85 2.29 -25.10
CA ARG A 334 5.38 2.36 -25.25
C ARG A 334 4.92 1.32 -26.27
N GLU A 335 3.88 0.58 -25.91
CA GLU A 335 3.12 -0.27 -26.84
C GLU A 335 1.66 0.18 -26.83
N ASP A 336 1.06 0.35 -28.01
CA ASP A 336 -0.37 0.60 -28.12
C ASP A 336 -1.15 -0.64 -27.65
N PHE A 337 -1.97 -0.45 -26.63
CA PHE A 337 -2.80 -1.54 -26.12
C PHE A 337 -3.98 -1.78 -27.07
N TYR A 338 -3.96 -2.93 -27.74
CA TYR A 338 -4.85 -3.30 -28.86
C TYR A 338 -6.36 -3.35 -28.55
N ILE A 339 -6.79 -3.25 -27.29
CA ILE A 339 -8.21 -3.22 -26.94
C ILE A 339 -8.61 -1.77 -26.77
N ASP A 340 -9.15 -1.19 -27.85
CA ASP A 340 -9.66 0.17 -27.79
C ASP A 340 -11.04 0.26 -27.19
N GLU A 341 -11.94 -0.54 -27.75
CA GLU A 341 -13.31 -0.79 -27.35
C GLU A 341 -13.60 -2.27 -27.63
N LEU A 342 -14.38 -2.91 -26.77
CA LEU A 342 -14.79 -4.30 -26.98
C LEU A 342 -15.99 -4.35 -27.92
N LYS A 343 -15.98 -5.30 -28.86
CA LYS A 343 -17.04 -5.52 -29.86
C LYS A 343 -17.59 -6.94 -29.77
N GLU A 344 -18.75 -7.17 -30.39
CA GLU A 344 -19.27 -8.52 -30.56
C GLU A 344 -18.25 -9.34 -31.38
N GLY A 345 -17.99 -10.57 -30.95
CA GLY A 345 -16.93 -11.42 -31.49
C GLY A 345 -15.57 -11.28 -30.80
N ASP A 346 -15.37 -10.27 -29.96
CA ASP A 346 -14.14 -10.16 -29.17
C ASP A 346 -14.07 -11.20 -28.05
N THR A 347 -12.86 -11.47 -27.58
CA THR A 347 -12.61 -12.58 -26.65
C THR A 347 -12.24 -12.11 -25.27
N ILE A 348 -12.69 -12.83 -24.26
CA ILE A 348 -12.46 -12.51 -22.85
C ILE A 348 -12.16 -13.77 -22.03
N ILE A 349 -11.58 -13.56 -20.84
CA ILE A 349 -11.30 -14.61 -19.85
C ILE A 349 -12.09 -14.33 -18.59
N PHE A 350 -12.70 -15.36 -18.04
CA PHE A 350 -13.52 -15.25 -16.84
C PHE A 350 -13.46 -16.52 -15.99
N GLU A 351 -14.10 -16.49 -14.82
CA GLU A 351 -14.38 -17.66 -13.99
C GLU A 351 -15.88 -17.89 -13.92
N VAL A 352 -16.27 -19.14 -13.65
CA VAL A 352 -17.67 -19.50 -13.43
C VAL A 352 -17.77 -19.97 -11.99
N ASN A 353 -18.65 -19.34 -11.22
CA ASN A 353 -18.92 -19.75 -9.85
C ASN A 353 -19.81 -21.01 -9.81
N GLU A 354 -20.01 -21.56 -8.61
CA GLU A 354 -20.83 -22.77 -8.41
C GLU A 354 -22.29 -22.62 -8.88
N LYS A 355 -22.77 -21.37 -9.03
CA LYS A 355 -24.12 -21.05 -9.52
C LYS A 355 -24.18 -20.83 -11.03
N GLY A 356 -23.09 -21.08 -11.76
CA GLY A 356 -23.04 -20.91 -13.21
C GLY A 356 -22.98 -19.45 -13.68
N ARG A 357 -22.70 -18.49 -12.79
CA ARG A 357 -22.53 -17.07 -13.13
C ARG A 357 -21.07 -16.72 -13.34
N ILE A 358 -20.83 -15.73 -14.19
CA ILE A 358 -19.49 -15.25 -14.45
C ILE A 358 -18.97 -14.42 -13.26
N GLU A 359 -17.69 -14.62 -12.92
CA GLU A 359 -16.93 -13.78 -12.01
C GLU A 359 -15.55 -13.44 -12.61
N ASN A 360 -14.89 -12.41 -12.08
CA ASN A 360 -13.48 -12.11 -12.37
C ASN A 360 -13.13 -11.94 -13.85
N PHE A 361 -13.91 -11.11 -14.55
CA PHE A 361 -13.69 -10.70 -15.94
C PHE A 361 -12.28 -10.15 -16.18
N SER A 362 -11.67 -10.54 -17.29
CA SER A 362 -10.28 -10.16 -17.60
C SER A 362 -9.88 -10.38 -19.05
N PHE A 363 -8.88 -9.62 -19.51
CA PHE A 363 -8.22 -9.79 -20.80
C PHE A 363 -6.82 -10.45 -20.68
N SER A 364 -6.51 -11.03 -19.52
CA SER A 364 -5.21 -11.68 -19.21
C SER A 364 -5.40 -12.93 -18.36
N GLU A 365 -4.63 -13.99 -18.64
CA GLU A 365 -4.66 -15.25 -17.88
C GLU A 365 -4.10 -15.10 -16.45
N ILE A 366 -3.28 -14.07 -16.21
CA ILE A 366 -2.86 -13.63 -14.86
C ILE A 366 -3.42 -12.22 -14.70
N PRO A 367 -4.71 -12.10 -14.32
CA PRO A 367 -5.43 -10.85 -14.37
C PRO A 367 -5.03 -9.92 -13.22
N ARG A 368 -5.24 -8.63 -13.43
CA ARG A 368 -5.63 -7.74 -12.33
C ARG A 368 -7.13 -7.81 -12.18
N LEU A 369 -7.62 -7.80 -10.95
CA LEU A 369 -9.03 -7.88 -10.58
C LEU A 369 -9.33 -6.76 -9.61
N ARG A 370 -10.57 -6.26 -9.62
CA ARG A 370 -11.03 -5.27 -8.64
C ARG A 370 -11.60 -5.99 -7.42
N TYR A 371 -11.35 -5.43 -6.24
CA TYR A 371 -12.07 -5.83 -5.05
C TYR A 371 -13.54 -5.40 -5.12
N LYS A 372 -14.41 -6.07 -4.36
CA LYS A 372 -15.85 -5.74 -4.35
C LYS A 372 -16.17 -4.43 -3.64
N MET A 373 -15.39 -4.05 -2.62
CA MET A 373 -15.59 -2.88 -1.78
C MET A 373 -14.36 -1.95 -1.84
N SER A 374 -14.58 -0.65 -1.69
CA SER A 374 -13.53 0.35 -1.48
C SER A 374 -13.11 0.40 0.00
N PRO A 375 -11.96 0.99 0.34
CA PRO A 375 -11.63 1.28 1.74
C PRO A 375 -12.70 2.13 2.45
N LEU A 376 -13.38 3.06 1.75
CA LEU A 376 -14.49 3.85 2.31
C LEU A 376 -15.71 2.99 2.64
N ASP A 377 -16.06 2.02 1.80
CA ASP A 377 -17.20 1.11 2.02
C ASP A 377 -17.04 0.25 3.28
N LEU A 378 -15.79 0.07 3.75
CA LEU A 378 -15.47 -0.66 4.99
C LEU A 378 -15.54 0.19 6.27
N ILE A 379 -15.88 1.48 6.12
CA ILE A 379 -16.03 2.42 7.22
C ILE A 379 -17.52 2.61 7.50
N PRO A 380 -17.97 2.54 8.77
CA PRO A 380 -19.36 2.85 9.11
C PRO A 380 -19.74 4.25 8.62
N GLU A 381 -20.96 4.39 8.07
CA GLU A 381 -21.43 5.65 7.47
C GLU A 381 -21.33 6.85 8.43
N ASP A 382 -21.49 6.62 9.74
CA ASP A 382 -21.33 7.65 10.77
C ASP A 382 -19.94 8.29 10.77
N PHE A 383 -18.90 7.56 10.37
CA PHE A 383 -17.54 8.06 10.27
C PHE A 383 -17.22 8.70 8.91
N HIS A 384 -18.11 8.63 7.91
CA HIS A 384 -17.90 9.29 6.62
C HIS A 384 -17.87 10.81 6.78
N PRO A 385 -17.24 11.56 5.86
CA PRO A 385 -17.26 13.03 5.88
C PRO A 385 -18.68 13.59 6.04
N CYS A 386 -18.85 14.62 6.86
CA CYS A 386 -20.16 15.24 7.07
C CYS A 386 -20.68 15.92 5.79
N THR A 387 -21.91 15.59 5.41
CA THR A 387 -22.58 16.09 4.19
C THR A 387 -23.87 16.89 4.50
N SER A 388 -24.18 17.14 5.76
CA SER A 388 -25.35 17.91 6.19
C SER A 388 -24.95 19.04 7.13
N GLU A 389 -25.94 19.83 7.59
CA GLU A 389 -25.76 20.83 8.66
C GLU A 389 -25.36 20.21 10.01
N GLU A 390 -25.57 18.91 10.19
CA GLU A 390 -25.17 18.17 11.39
C GLU A 390 -23.73 17.71 11.24
N LEU A 391 -22.83 18.49 11.83
CA LEU A 391 -21.40 18.34 11.69
C LEU A 391 -20.82 17.63 12.91
N CYS A 392 -19.86 16.74 12.69
CA CYS A 392 -19.02 16.25 13.77
C CYS A 392 -18.16 17.39 14.35
N PHE A 393 -17.63 17.19 15.55
CA PHE A 393 -16.81 18.19 16.25
C PHE A 393 -15.70 18.80 15.37
N ALA A 394 -14.90 17.95 14.71
CA ALA A 394 -13.79 18.43 13.87
C ALA A 394 -14.29 19.27 12.68
N CYS A 395 -15.42 18.93 12.07
CA CYS A 395 -16.00 19.73 10.98
C CYS A 395 -16.56 21.06 11.50
N ARG A 396 -17.13 21.13 12.72
CA ARG A 396 -17.60 22.40 13.32
C ARG A 396 -16.48 23.39 13.58
N ILE A 397 -15.31 22.91 14.01
CA ILE A 397 -14.17 23.77 14.35
C ILE A 397 -13.35 24.17 13.12
N PHE A 398 -13.05 23.22 12.22
CA PHE A 398 -12.17 23.45 11.06
C PHE A 398 -12.88 23.91 9.79
N GLY A 399 -14.22 23.86 9.79
CA GLY A 399 -15.06 24.15 8.63
C GLY A 399 -15.19 22.99 7.64
N THR A 400 -16.08 23.21 6.68
CA THR A 400 -16.37 22.31 5.55
C THR A 400 -16.39 23.13 4.26
N ILE A 401 -15.74 22.63 3.22
CA ILE A 401 -16.02 23.04 1.85
C ILE A 401 -17.16 22.13 1.38
N GLY A 402 -18.19 22.66 0.75
CA GLY A 402 -19.28 21.80 0.24
C GLY A 402 -18.72 20.73 -0.70
N ASP A 403 -19.43 19.60 -0.86
CA ASP A 403 -19.06 18.63 -1.89
C ASP A 403 -19.44 19.22 -3.25
N HIS A 404 -18.43 19.53 -4.05
CA HIS A 404 -18.59 19.97 -5.44
C HIS A 404 -18.40 18.79 -6.42
N THR A 405 -18.35 17.54 -5.93
CA THR A 405 -18.23 16.38 -6.80
C THR A 405 -19.49 16.16 -7.62
N GLU A 406 -19.28 15.90 -8.90
CA GLU A 406 -20.31 15.43 -9.81
C GLU A 406 -20.62 13.96 -9.50
N ASN A 407 -21.88 13.57 -9.59
CA ASN A 407 -22.24 12.16 -9.54
C ASN A 407 -21.63 11.42 -10.74
N LYS A 408 -21.59 10.08 -10.69
CA LYS A 408 -21.10 9.21 -11.80
C LYS A 408 -21.77 9.50 -13.17
N ASN A 409 -22.90 10.21 -13.18
CA ASN A 409 -23.64 10.60 -14.38
C ASN A 409 -23.37 12.05 -14.84
N GLY A 410 -22.40 12.76 -14.26
CA GLY A 410 -22.09 14.17 -14.61
C GLY A 410 -23.12 15.19 -14.09
N GLU A 411 -24.12 14.74 -13.33
CA GLU A 411 -25.06 15.62 -12.64
C GLU A 411 -24.41 16.14 -11.36
N LYS A 412 -24.46 17.46 -11.15
CA LYS A 412 -24.12 18.05 -9.85
C LYS A 412 -25.00 17.38 -8.80
N LYS A 413 -24.36 16.69 -7.86
CA LYS A 413 -25.00 16.12 -6.67
C LYS A 413 -25.84 17.25 -6.06
N GLN A 414 -27.17 17.08 -6.00
CA GLN A 414 -28.11 18.12 -5.55
C GLN A 414 -27.53 18.87 -4.35
N GLU A 415 -27.48 20.20 -4.42
CA GLU A 415 -26.95 21.10 -3.39
C GLU A 415 -27.59 20.79 -2.02
N LYS A 416 -26.95 19.91 -1.24
CA LYS A 416 -27.38 19.55 0.12
C LYS A 416 -26.35 19.91 1.19
N ILE A 417 -25.19 20.43 0.79
CA ILE A 417 -24.03 20.51 1.68
C ILE A 417 -23.73 21.98 2.01
N THR A 418 -23.90 22.30 3.28
CA THR A 418 -23.52 23.60 3.83
C THR A 418 -22.01 23.76 3.84
N SER A 419 -21.50 24.66 3.00
CA SER A 419 -20.17 25.23 3.18
C SER A 419 -20.16 26.01 4.49
N MET A 420 -19.14 25.79 5.32
CA MET A 420 -19.07 26.38 6.65
C MET A 420 -17.66 26.86 6.92
N SER A 421 -17.53 28.15 7.25
CA SER A 421 -16.24 28.75 7.60
C SER A 421 -15.66 28.11 8.86
N SER A 422 -14.33 28.02 8.93
CA SER A 422 -13.62 27.58 10.13
C SER A 422 -13.91 28.51 11.32
N LYS A 423 -14.00 27.97 12.54
CA LYS A 423 -13.97 28.77 13.79
C LYS A 423 -12.56 29.19 14.17
N ILE A 424 -11.54 28.52 13.61
CA ILE A 424 -10.14 28.75 13.93
C ILE A 424 -9.32 29.11 12.70
N PHE A 425 -8.35 29.98 12.88
CA PHE A 425 -7.36 30.38 11.89
C PHE A 425 -5.98 30.20 12.51
N ILE A 426 -5.12 29.45 11.85
CA ILE A 426 -3.76 29.15 12.32
C ILE A 426 -2.82 29.92 11.40
N SER A 427 -1.90 30.70 11.95
CA SER A 427 -0.84 31.33 11.16
C SER A 427 0.20 30.30 10.75
N ASP A 428 1.02 30.63 9.75
CA ASP A 428 2.26 29.89 9.53
C ASP A 428 3.15 29.98 10.79
N ALA A 429 3.88 28.90 11.11
CA ALA A 429 4.89 28.95 12.14
C ALA A 429 6.23 29.39 11.56
N LEU A 430 6.75 30.50 12.07
CA LEU A 430 7.97 31.11 11.59
C LEU A 430 9.11 30.82 12.54
N SER A 431 10.29 30.49 12.03
CA SER A 431 11.47 30.31 12.87
C SER A 431 11.83 31.60 13.61
N ILE A 432 12.27 31.46 14.87
CA ILE A 432 12.76 32.61 15.65
C ILE A 432 13.99 33.20 14.95
N ASN A 433 14.93 32.33 14.59
CA ASN A 433 16.14 32.70 13.85
C ASN A 433 15.87 32.87 12.37
N ASN A 434 16.62 33.76 11.72
CA ASN A 434 16.65 33.88 10.27
C ASN A 434 17.28 32.64 9.63
N LYS A 435 16.99 32.44 8.35
CA LYS A 435 17.57 31.37 7.54
C LYS A 435 19.09 31.48 7.58
N SER A 436 19.72 30.36 7.93
CA SER A 436 21.17 30.19 7.88
C SER A 436 21.50 28.87 7.21
N LYS A 437 22.49 28.88 6.30
CA LYS A 437 23.01 27.68 5.63
C LYS A 437 23.56 26.66 6.62
N GLU A 438 23.96 27.09 7.83
CA GLU A 438 24.49 26.20 8.85
C GLU A 438 23.43 25.29 9.46
N LEU A 439 22.16 25.72 9.46
CA LEU A 439 21.03 24.99 10.05
C LEU A 439 20.43 23.95 9.09
N GLU A 440 20.66 24.10 7.77
CA GLU A 440 20.23 23.17 6.73
C GLU A 440 21.28 22.08 6.50
N LYS A 441 20.88 20.81 6.59
CA LYS A 441 21.75 19.67 6.29
C LYS A 441 21.17 18.82 5.17
N LYS A 442 22.01 18.40 4.23
CA LYS A 442 21.65 17.54 3.10
C LYS A 442 21.58 16.07 3.52
N LEU A 443 20.57 15.35 3.06
CA LEU A 443 20.39 13.90 3.27
C LEU A 443 19.76 13.25 2.04
N ILE A 444 20.37 12.18 1.54
CA ILE A 444 19.72 11.28 0.58
C ILE A 444 18.99 10.23 1.40
N LEU A 445 17.66 10.27 1.44
CA LEU A 445 16.87 9.33 2.23
C LEU A 445 16.94 7.92 1.64
N LYS A 446 16.78 6.90 2.47
CA LYS A 446 16.32 5.58 2.00
C LYS A 446 14.95 5.70 1.34
N SER A 447 14.63 4.78 0.45
CA SER A 447 13.31 4.72 -0.18
C SER A 447 12.21 4.56 0.88
N LEU A 448 11.21 5.45 0.85
CA LEU A 448 10.04 5.35 1.74
C LEU A 448 9.14 4.23 1.21
N GLY A 449 9.21 3.06 1.85
CA GLY A 449 8.42 1.90 1.47
C GLY A 449 7.18 1.77 2.34
N GLU A 450 6.00 2.00 1.77
CA GLU A 450 4.74 1.61 2.41
C GLU A 450 4.19 0.35 1.75
N PRO A 451 3.62 -0.61 2.51
CA PRO A 451 3.05 -1.79 1.93
C PRO A 451 1.87 -1.37 1.06
N HIS A 452 1.77 -1.96 -0.14
CA HIS A 452 0.67 -1.65 -1.04
C HIS A 452 -0.68 -1.86 -0.33
N PRO A 453 -1.72 -1.03 -0.54
CA PRO A 453 -3.03 -1.15 0.13
C PRO A 453 -3.71 -2.52 -0.02
N SER A 454 -3.36 -3.27 -1.06
CA SER A 454 -3.79 -4.67 -1.26
C SER A 454 -3.14 -5.67 -0.29
N LEU A 455 -2.16 -5.26 0.51
CA LEU A 455 -1.62 -6.02 1.63
C LEU A 455 -2.57 -5.92 2.83
N THR A 456 -3.77 -6.46 2.69
CA THR A 456 -4.92 -6.26 3.58
C THR A 456 -4.60 -6.45 5.07
N ARG A 457 -3.73 -7.39 5.43
CA ARG A 457 -3.28 -7.65 6.81
C ARG A 457 -2.57 -6.49 7.54
N PHE A 458 -2.19 -5.42 6.82
CA PHE A 458 -1.67 -4.19 7.42
C PHE A 458 -2.74 -3.12 7.62
N TYR A 459 -3.85 -3.18 6.89
CA TYR A 459 -4.85 -2.12 6.80
C TYR A 459 -6.23 -2.52 7.35
N LEU A 460 -6.51 -3.83 7.38
CA LEU A 460 -7.77 -4.41 7.84
C LEU A 460 -7.56 -5.22 9.11
N ASP A 461 -8.60 -5.31 9.92
CA ASP A 461 -8.66 -6.19 11.08
C ASP A 461 -8.87 -7.65 10.67
N ASN A 462 -8.50 -8.58 11.57
CA ASN A 462 -8.78 -10.01 11.47
C ASN A 462 -8.33 -10.67 10.14
N ASN A 463 -7.26 -10.18 9.53
CA ASN A 463 -6.73 -10.67 8.24
C ASN A 463 -7.79 -10.69 7.13
N GLY A 464 -8.62 -9.64 7.08
CA GLY A 464 -9.70 -9.50 6.12
C GLY A 464 -9.28 -9.29 4.66
N THR A 465 -10.29 -9.13 3.82
CA THR A 465 -10.19 -8.73 2.39
C THR A 465 -11.22 -7.64 2.10
N TYR A 466 -11.00 -6.84 1.07
CA TYR A 466 -11.97 -5.86 0.57
C TYR A 466 -13.13 -6.49 -0.22
N ASP A 467 -13.23 -7.83 -0.27
CA ASP A 467 -14.36 -8.52 -0.90
C ASP A 467 -15.54 -8.78 0.04
N LYS A 468 -15.37 -8.47 1.33
CA LYS A 468 -16.34 -8.68 2.40
C LYS A 468 -16.31 -7.49 3.36
N ASN A 469 -17.33 -7.38 4.19
CA ASN A 469 -17.48 -6.32 5.17
C ASN A 469 -16.55 -6.50 6.39
N PHE A 470 -15.24 -6.37 6.17
CA PHE A 470 -14.23 -6.28 7.22
C PHE A 470 -14.03 -4.83 7.67
N LYS A 471 -13.46 -4.62 8.85
CA LYS A 471 -13.21 -3.27 9.38
C LYS A 471 -11.82 -2.78 8.99
N ILE A 472 -11.73 -1.51 8.60
CA ILE A 472 -10.45 -0.81 8.52
C ILE A 472 -9.89 -0.57 9.93
N ARG A 473 -8.56 -0.57 10.05
CA ARG A 473 -7.88 -0.42 11.36
C ARG A 473 -8.01 0.96 12.00
N GLY A 474 -8.22 2.01 11.21
CA GLY A 474 -8.45 3.37 11.70
C GLY A 474 -7.53 4.43 11.08
N ARG A 475 -7.15 5.43 11.88
CA ARG A 475 -6.37 6.59 11.47
C ARG A 475 -4.88 6.32 11.60
N LYS A 476 -4.12 6.54 10.53
CA LYS A 476 -2.68 6.29 10.52
C LYS A 476 -1.91 7.35 11.32
N PHE A 477 -1.09 6.90 12.26
CA PHE A 477 -0.15 7.70 13.04
C PHE A 477 1.25 7.09 12.97
N TYR A 478 2.28 7.92 13.05
CA TYR A 478 3.68 7.49 13.07
C TYR A 478 4.20 7.51 14.50
N TRP A 479 4.98 6.49 14.87
CA TRP A 479 5.62 6.45 16.18
C TRP A 479 6.69 7.52 16.33
N HIS A 480 6.93 7.96 17.56
CA HIS A 480 8.13 8.67 17.92
C HIS A 480 9.28 7.69 18.14
N HIS A 481 10.48 8.04 17.66
CA HIS A 481 11.65 7.18 17.74
C HIS A 481 12.47 7.62 18.95
N GLN A 482 12.33 6.90 20.06
CA GLN A 482 12.95 7.27 21.33
C GLN A 482 14.47 7.41 21.22
N ASP A 483 15.12 6.54 20.44
CA ASP A 483 16.55 6.57 20.17
C ASP A 483 16.98 7.85 19.43
N LYS A 484 16.15 8.35 18.51
CA LYS A 484 16.43 9.55 17.72
C LYS A 484 16.15 10.83 18.49
N ILE A 485 15.12 10.83 19.34
CA ILE A 485 14.85 11.92 20.28
C ILE A 485 15.99 12.02 21.30
N GLY A 486 16.37 10.90 21.91
CA GLY A 486 17.46 10.84 22.91
C GLY A 486 18.84 11.19 22.35
N ALA A 487 19.04 11.11 21.04
CA ALA A 487 20.29 11.55 20.41
C ALA A 487 20.50 13.07 20.46
N GLY A 488 19.42 13.88 20.49
CA GLY A 488 19.50 15.34 20.49
C GLY A 488 20.43 15.86 19.39
N LYS A 489 21.42 16.69 19.74
CA LYS A 489 22.42 17.22 18.80
C LYS A 489 23.37 16.18 18.20
N ASN A 490 23.44 14.96 18.74
CA ASN A 490 24.22 13.85 18.18
C ASN A 490 23.46 13.08 17.07
N TYR A 491 22.51 13.73 16.40
CA TYR A 491 21.63 13.14 15.40
C TYR A 491 22.34 12.54 14.19
N THR A 492 23.54 13.02 13.86
CA THR A 492 24.34 12.60 12.70
C THR A 492 24.61 11.10 12.65
N ASN A 493 24.70 10.45 13.83
CA ASN A 493 24.94 9.01 13.91
C ASN A 493 23.78 8.19 13.35
N TYR A 494 22.54 8.50 13.74
CA TYR A 494 21.40 7.73 13.24
C TYR A 494 21.01 8.14 11.82
N LEU A 495 21.41 9.31 11.30
CA LEU A 495 21.16 9.67 9.90
C LEU A 495 21.70 8.61 8.93
N LYS A 496 22.83 7.97 9.29
CA LYS A 496 23.42 6.86 8.53
C LYS A 496 22.48 5.66 8.37
N THR A 497 21.56 5.45 9.32
CA THR A 497 20.61 4.32 9.31
C THR A 497 19.46 4.54 8.33
N ILE A 498 19.19 5.81 7.98
CA ILE A 498 18.08 6.25 7.12
C ILE A 498 18.57 6.89 5.81
N SER A 499 19.89 6.88 5.55
CA SER A 499 20.48 7.44 4.34
C SER A 499 20.86 6.38 3.32
N ASP A 500 20.73 6.70 2.04
CA ASP A 500 21.33 5.97 0.93
C ASP A 500 22.63 6.67 0.45
N PRO A 501 23.60 5.92 -0.09
CA PRO A 501 24.85 6.51 -0.60
C PRO A 501 24.64 7.27 -1.92
N THR A 502 23.64 6.92 -2.71
CA THR A 502 23.40 7.49 -4.04
C THR A 502 21.92 7.76 -4.30
N PRO A 503 21.58 8.81 -5.06
CA PRO A 503 20.21 9.04 -5.51
C PRO A 503 19.74 7.93 -6.46
N SER A 504 18.46 7.60 -6.39
CA SER A 504 17.80 6.60 -7.22
C SER A 504 16.46 7.12 -7.76
N THR A 505 15.64 6.26 -8.36
CA THR A 505 14.26 6.60 -8.77
C THR A 505 13.26 6.47 -7.63
N THR A 506 13.63 5.83 -6.53
CA THR A 506 12.73 5.50 -5.41
C THR A 506 13.06 6.27 -4.12
N ASN A 507 14.13 7.04 -4.11
CA ASN A 507 14.50 7.91 -2.99
C ASN A 507 14.40 9.41 -3.33
N SER A 508 14.45 10.23 -2.29
CA SER A 508 14.45 11.69 -2.39
C SER A 508 15.61 12.26 -1.58
N THR A 509 16.23 13.31 -2.10
CA THR A 509 17.22 14.12 -1.40
C THR A 509 16.53 15.30 -0.73
N ILE A 510 16.82 15.54 0.54
CA ILE A 510 16.20 16.62 1.31
C ILE A 510 17.25 17.48 2.01
N TRP A 511 16.97 18.77 2.18
CA TRP A 511 17.71 19.66 3.06
C TRP A 511 16.88 19.94 4.30
N PHE A 512 17.14 19.20 5.37
CA PHE A 512 16.37 19.25 6.61
C PHE A 512 16.98 20.23 7.62
N LEU A 513 16.16 20.68 8.58
CA LEU A 513 16.62 21.46 9.73
C LEU A 513 17.00 20.54 10.88
N GLU A 514 18.14 20.81 11.49
CA GLU A 514 18.61 20.06 12.65
C GLU A 514 17.67 20.17 13.88
N PRO A 515 17.83 19.32 14.91
CA PRO A 515 17.05 19.42 16.14
C PRO A 515 17.15 20.78 16.83
N GLU A 516 16.22 21.03 17.75
CA GLU A 516 16.18 22.16 18.67
C GLU A 516 16.00 23.54 18.02
N GLN A 517 15.38 23.61 16.85
CA GLN A 517 14.90 24.86 16.28
C GLN A 517 13.56 25.23 16.91
N ASN A 518 13.34 26.54 17.08
CA ASN A 518 12.11 27.08 17.65
C ASN A 518 11.36 27.88 16.59
N PHE A 519 10.04 27.68 16.56
CA PHE A 519 9.10 28.38 15.70
C PHE A 519 8.00 28.99 16.56
N GLU A 520 7.41 30.07 16.07
CA GLU A 520 6.28 30.75 16.72
C GLU A 520 5.11 30.85 15.76
N PHE A 521 3.91 30.60 16.26
CA PHE A 521 2.67 30.77 15.52
C PHE A 521 1.51 31.19 16.44
N GLU A 522 0.44 31.67 15.83
CA GLU A 522 -0.77 32.09 16.51
C GLU A 522 -1.98 31.30 16.00
N VAL A 523 -2.88 30.95 16.90
CA VAL A 523 -4.21 30.43 16.60
C VAL A 523 -5.27 31.45 17.02
N ALA A 524 -5.85 32.13 16.04
CA ALA A 524 -7.02 32.96 16.26
C ALA A 524 -8.28 32.09 16.24
N PHE A 525 -9.19 32.30 17.18
CA PHE A 525 -10.43 31.53 17.28
C PHE A 525 -11.64 32.45 17.50
N LYS A 526 -12.81 32.00 17.03
CA LYS A 526 -14.06 32.78 17.09
C LYS A 526 -15.23 31.91 17.47
N ASN A 527 -15.99 32.38 18.46
CA ASN A 527 -17.23 31.76 18.96
C ASN A 527 -17.06 30.26 19.30
N LEU A 528 -15.96 29.89 19.95
CA LEU A 528 -15.78 28.56 20.53
C LEU A 528 -16.63 28.42 21.79
N THR A 529 -17.22 27.24 21.96
CA THR A 529 -17.80 26.78 23.23
C THR A 529 -16.70 26.36 24.21
N ASP A 530 -17.06 26.17 25.48
CA ASP A 530 -16.09 25.78 26.53
C ASP A 530 -15.32 24.50 26.16
N ASP A 531 -16.03 23.49 25.66
CA ASP A 531 -15.41 22.22 25.30
C ASP A 531 -14.67 22.27 23.97
N GLU A 532 -15.14 23.09 23.01
CA GLU A 532 -14.38 23.34 21.77
C GLU A 532 -13.03 23.98 22.05
N LEU A 533 -13.01 24.97 22.94
CA LEU A 533 -11.80 25.64 23.40
C LEU A 533 -10.89 24.69 24.19
N GLY A 534 -11.44 23.88 25.09
CA GLY A 534 -10.67 22.90 25.86
C GLY A 534 -9.98 21.85 24.98
N ILE A 535 -10.67 21.31 23.97
CA ILE A 535 -10.08 20.36 23.01
C ILE A 535 -9.03 21.05 22.13
N LEU A 536 -9.24 22.29 21.71
CA LEU A 536 -8.22 23.05 20.97
C LEU A 536 -6.95 23.23 21.81
N ILE A 537 -7.08 23.68 23.07
CA ILE A 537 -5.96 23.85 24.00
C ILE A 537 -5.22 22.52 24.19
N TYR A 538 -5.94 21.43 24.48
CA TYR A 538 -5.32 20.10 24.62
C TYR A 538 -4.57 19.68 23.35
N SER A 539 -5.15 19.91 22.17
CA SER A 539 -4.50 19.52 20.91
C SER A 539 -3.22 20.32 20.61
N LEU A 540 -3.13 21.55 21.12
CA LEU A 540 -1.96 22.41 20.97
C LEU A 540 -0.89 22.03 21.99
N GLU A 541 -1.22 21.95 23.28
CA GLU A 541 -0.28 21.58 24.33
C GLU A 541 -0.69 20.23 24.92
N LEU A 542 -0.01 19.17 24.45
CA LEU A 542 -0.29 17.80 24.87
C LEU A 542 0.26 17.53 26.28
N GLU A 543 -0.21 16.44 26.88
CA GLU A 543 0.29 15.96 28.16
C GLU A 543 1.80 15.68 28.14
N GLN A 544 2.39 15.61 29.33
CA GLN A 544 3.81 15.29 29.49
C GLN A 544 4.20 14.04 28.69
N ASP A 545 5.35 14.12 28.03
CA ASP A 545 5.94 13.09 27.16
C ASP A 545 5.18 12.80 25.86
N LEU A 546 4.04 13.45 25.58
CA LEU A 546 3.36 13.36 24.29
C LEU A 546 3.88 14.43 23.33
N LEU A 547 4.06 14.05 22.07
CA LEU A 547 4.63 14.92 21.04
C LEU A 547 3.75 14.96 19.79
N HIS A 548 3.94 15.99 18.98
CA HIS A 548 3.36 16.13 17.64
C HIS A 548 4.33 15.61 16.59
N LYS A 549 3.81 15.20 15.42
CA LYS A 549 4.61 14.71 14.31
C LYS A 549 4.41 15.58 13.05
N PHE A 550 5.42 16.32 12.62
CA PHE A 550 5.35 17.21 11.45
C PHE A 550 6.27 16.77 10.30
N GLY A 551 5.97 17.25 9.09
CA GLY A 551 6.87 17.12 7.93
C GLY A 551 6.94 15.75 7.25
N LYS A 552 7.92 15.62 6.34
CA LYS A 552 8.21 14.39 5.57
C LYS A 552 9.07 13.43 6.40
N ALA A 553 9.19 12.19 5.92
CA ALA A 553 10.07 11.17 6.51
C ALA A 553 9.75 10.83 7.98
N LYS A 554 8.49 10.99 8.39
CA LYS A 554 7.98 10.60 9.72
C LYS A 554 8.29 9.14 10.05
N ALA A 555 8.23 8.27 9.04
CA ALA A 555 8.57 6.86 9.16
C ALA A 555 10.03 6.61 9.54
N PHE A 556 10.93 7.54 9.22
CA PHE A 556 12.32 7.52 9.63
C PHE A 556 12.56 8.30 10.92
N GLY A 557 11.51 8.62 11.68
CA GLY A 557 11.59 9.27 12.97
C GLY A 557 11.81 10.79 12.95
N LEU A 558 11.85 11.42 11.76
CA LEU A 558 11.93 12.88 11.64
C LEU A 558 10.65 13.56 12.12
N GLY A 559 10.77 14.84 12.49
CA GLY A 559 9.64 15.73 12.77
C GLY A 559 8.88 15.49 14.07
N SER A 560 9.49 14.86 15.07
CA SER A 560 8.96 14.87 16.44
C SER A 560 9.11 16.28 17.02
N CYS A 561 8.01 16.88 17.49
CA CYS A 561 7.97 18.27 17.97
C CYS A 561 7.14 18.40 19.24
N GLU A 562 7.49 19.37 20.06
CA GLU A 562 6.73 19.82 21.22
C GLU A 562 6.11 21.17 20.89
N ILE A 563 4.83 21.36 21.22
CA ILE A 563 4.16 22.66 21.15
C ILE A 563 3.83 23.09 22.58
N LYS A 564 4.11 24.36 22.90
CA LYS A 564 3.76 25.00 24.17
C LYS A 564 2.96 26.26 23.92
N ILE A 565 1.90 26.45 24.70
CA ILE A 565 1.12 27.68 24.72
C ILE A 565 1.88 28.69 25.58
N THR A 566 2.36 29.75 24.95
CA THR A 566 3.09 30.83 25.63
C THR A 566 2.14 31.88 26.18
N ASP A 567 1.01 32.10 25.50
CA ASP A 567 0.00 33.05 25.94
C ASP A 567 -1.39 32.66 25.42
N CYS A 568 -2.44 32.97 26.19
CA CYS A 568 -3.82 32.70 25.80
C CYS A 568 -4.71 33.89 26.16
N LEU A 569 -5.28 34.50 25.13
CA LEU A 569 -5.92 35.81 25.19
C LEU A 569 -7.36 35.71 24.70
N LEU A 570 -8.33 36.11 25.54
CA LEU A 570 -9.74 36.25 25.17
C LEU A 570 -10.02 37.69 24.74
N GLU A 571 -10.78 37.88 23.66
CA GLU A 571 -11.31 39.19 23.30
C GLU A 571 -12.33 39.65 24.37
N SER A 572 -12.12 40.85 24.91
CA SER A 572 -13.09 41.45 25.83
C SER A 572 -14.45 41.69 25.14
N PRO A 573 -15.58 41.52 25.85
CA PRO A 573 -16.91 41.93 25.37
C PRO A 573 -16.97 43.40 24.96
N GLU A 574 -16.10 44.24 25.52
CA GLU A 574 -16.04 45.69 25.31
C GLU A 574 -15.27 46.09 24.04
N ARG A 575 -14.89 45.14 23.16
CA ARG A 575 -14.03 45.42 21.97
C ARG A 575 -14.52 46.51 21.00
N TYR A 576 -15.80 46.89 21.07
CA TYR A 576 -16.38 47.95 20.24
C TYR A 576 -16.54 49.29 20.97
N SER A 577 -16.22 49.35 22.27
CA SER A 577 -16.25 50.58 23.05
C SER A 577 -14.96 51.40 22.90
N SER A 578 -13.88 50.81 22.41
CA SER A 578 -12.62 51.52 22.13
C SER A 578 -11.86 50.91 20.93
N PHE A 579 -10.98 51.70 20.31
CA PHE A 579 -10.06 51.21 19.27
C PHE A 579 -8.93 50.33 19.82
N LEU A 580 -8.76 50.27 21.15
CA LEU A 580 -7.81 49.39 21.81
C LEU A 580 -8.48 48.03 22.05
N LYS A 581 -7.99 46.98 21.38
CA LYS A 581 -8.46 45.62 21.66
C LYS A 581 -8.00 45.21 23.06
N VAL A 582 -8.91 45.27 24.01
CA VAL A 582 -8.68 44.73 25.36
C VAL A 582 -8.76 43.21 25.29
N TYR A 583 -7.68 42.56 25.70
CA TYR A 583 -7.64 41.11 25.87
C TYR A 583 -7.54 40.75 27.34
N GLU A 584 -8.26 39.72 27.74
CA GLU A 584 -8.16 39.13 29.07
C GLU A 584 -7.35 37.84 29.02
N LYS A 585 -6.54 37.60 30.05
CA LYS A 585 -5.77 36.36 30.15
C LYS A 585 -6.72 35.19 30.44
N LEU A 586 -6.64 34.16 29.62
CA LEU A 586 -7.46 32.96 29.74
C LEU A 586 -6.85 31.97 30.74
N ASP A 587 -7.67 31.47 31.66
CA ASP A 587 -7.32 30.30 32.49
C ASP A 587 -7.54 29.02 31.69
N LYS A 588 -6.46 28.44 31.17
CA LYS A 588 -6.51 27.24 30.31
C LYS A 588 -6.95 25.99 31.06
N GLU A 589 -6.64 25.88 32.36
CA GLU A 589 -6.92 24.68 33.17
C GLU A 589 -8.41 24.43 33.33
N LYS A 590 -9.19 25.52 33.47
CA LYS A 590 -10.66 25.46 33.47
C LYS A 590 -11.22 24.70 32.26
N TYR A 591 -10.80 25.09 31.06
CA TYR A 591 -11.32 24.50 29.82
C TYR A 591 -10.75 23.11 29.53
N LEU A 592 -9.49 22.86 29.91
CA LEU A 592 -8.90 21.53 29.85
C LEU A 592 -9.67 20.52 30.70
N LYS A 593 -10.06 20.89 31.93
CA LYS A 593 -10.86 20.04 32.81
C LYS A 593 -12.20 19.67 32.16
N ILE A 594 -12.91 20.65 31.58
CA ILE A 594 -14.18 20.43 30.87
C ILE A 594 -13.99 19.45 29.72
N ALA A 595 -12.95 19.62 28.89
CA ALA A 595 -12.68 18.72 27.78
C ALA A 595 -12.33 17.29 28.25
N LYS A 596 -11.46 17.18 29.27
CA LYS A 596 -11.04 15.89 29.85
C LYS A 596 -12.21 15.10 30.42
N GLU A 597 -13.12 15.77 31.14
CA GLU A 597 -14.33 15.15 31.69
C GLU A 597 -15.31 14.77 30.57
N LYS A 598 -15.68 15.72 29.70
CA LYS A 598 -16.70 15.51 28.65
C LYS A 598 -16.31 14.43 27.64
N TYR A 599 -15.04 14.37 27.25
CA TYR A 599 -14.53 13.42 26.26
C TYR A 599 -13.78 12.23 26.88
N LYS A 600 -13.76 12.14 28.21
CA LYS A 600 -13.19 11.05 28.99
C LYS A 600 -11.71 10.79 28.67
N LEU A 601 -10.94 11.86 28.47
CA LEU A 601 -9.58 11.79 27.93
C LEU A 601 -8.57 11.13 28.88
N ASP A 602 -8.86 11.15 30.19
CA ASP A 602 -8.01 10.57 31.24
C ASP A 602 -8.51 9.19 31.71
N THR A 603 -9.51 8.62 31.03
CA THR A 603 -10.07 7.31 31.36
C THR A 603 -9.53 6.20 30.45
N THR A 604 -9.83 4.94 30.79
CA THR A 604 -9.54 3.78 29.94
C THR A 604 -10.76 3.31 29.12
N GLU A 605 -11.88 4.03 29.20
CA GLU A 605 -13.14 3.65 28.54
C GLU A 605 -13.07 3.74 27.02
N ARG A 606 -12.29 4.71 26.50
CA ARG A 606 -12.15 4.96 25.06
C ARG A 606 -10.83 4.38 24.54
N LYS A 607 -10.93 3.27 23.81
CA LYS A 607 -9.78 2.54 23.26
C LYS A 607 -8.91 3.41 22.36
N GLU A 608 -9.52 4.20 21.49
CA GLU A 608 -8.86 5.09 20.54
C GLU A 608 -8.04 6.19 21.24
N ILE A 609 -8.47 6.67 22.41
CA ILE A 609 -7.72 7.64 23.21
C ILE A 609 -6.48 6.99 23.82
N LYS A 610 -6.61 5.77 24.34
CA LYS A 610 -5.48 5.00 24.86
C LYS A 610 -4.45 4.71 23.78
N GLU A 611 -4.89 4.35 22.58
CA GLU A 611 -4.04 4.13 21.42
C GLU A 611 -3.34 5.42 20.95
N LEU A 612 -4.07 6.55 20.90
CA LEU A 612 -3.51 7.85 20.57
C LEU A 612 -2.40 8.24 21.55
N LYS A 613 -2.69 8.21 22.86
CA LYS A 613 -1.69 8.53 23.90
C LYS A 613 -0.48 7.60 23.77
N ALA A 614 -0.67 6.31 23.51
CA ALA A 614 0.42 5.37 23.35
C ALA A 614 1.33 5.71 22.15
N ILE A 615 0.77 6.06 21.00
CA ILE A 615 1.57 6.34 19.79
C ILE A 615 2.23 7.72 19.78
N LEU A 616 1.65 8.70 20.48
CA LEU A 616 2.20 10.05 20.63
C LEU A 616 3.30 10.15 21.70
N LYS A 617 3.50 9.11 22.53
CA LYS A 617 4.57 9.12 23.53
C LYS A 617 5.96 9.19 22.89
N SER A 618 6.81 10.03 23.47
CA SER A 618 8.23 10.16 23.15
C SER A 618 9.03 8.88 23.42
N THR A 619 8.53 8.03 24.33
CA THR A 619 9.12 6.74 24.73
C THR A 619 8.16 5.58 24.46
N ASN A 620 8.69 4.46 23.96
CA ASN A 620 7.89 3.27 23.62
C ASN A 620 8.78 2.01 23.51
N ASN A 621 8.15 0.84 23.32
CA ASN A 621 8.82 -0.47 23.32
C ASN A 621 9.32 -0.89 21.92
N LEU A 622 9.45 0.04 20.98
CA LEU A 622 9.94 -0.21 19.61
C LEU A 622 11.44 0.07 19.54
N ASP A 623 12.18 -0.73 18.77
CA ASP A 623 13.61 -0.51 18.51
C ASP A 623 13.84 -0.11 17.05
N PHE A 624 14.21 1.15 16.84
CA PHE A 624 14.53 1.69 15.52
C PHE A 624 16.01 2.06 15.35
N LYS A 625 16.90 1.58 16.23
CA LYS A 625 18.33 1.93 16.22
C LYS A 625 19.04 1.49 14.94
N LYS A 626 18.65 0.34 14.37
CA LYS A 626 19.27 -0.22 13.16
C LYS A 626 18.55 0.20 11.88
N SER A 627 17.23 0.04 11.86
CA SER A 627 16.37 0.50 10.77
C SER A 627 14.99 0.83 11.31
N SER A 628 14.27 1.69 10.57
CA SER A 628 12.88 2.03 10.89
C SER A 628 11.88 1.01 10.34
N TYR A 629 12.31 0.18 9.40
CA TYR A 629 11.53 -0.92 8.84
C TYR A 629 12.22 -2.24 9.16
N PRO A 630 11.47 -3.35 9.23
CA PRO A 630 12.10 -4.65 9.34
C PRO A 630 12.86 -4.94 8.03
N GLU A 631 14.08 -5.45 8.16
CA GLU A 631 14.99 -5.73 7.04
C GLU A 631 15.70 -7.07 7.29
N GLU A 632 15.81 -7.89 6.25
CA GLU A 632 16.49 -9.19 6.30
C GLU A 632 17.18 -9.52 4.97
N GLU A 633 18.08 -10.50 5.00
CA GLU A 633 18.59 -11.12 3.77
C GLU A 633 17.52 -12.03 3.13
N GLY A 634 17.61 -12.23 1.82
CA GLY A 634 16.66 -13.05 1.10
C GLY A 634 17.06 -13.26 -0.35
N LYS A 635 16.06 -13.43 -1.21
CA LYS A 635 16.27 -13.72 -2.64
C LYS A 635 16.81 -12.53 -3.43
N LEU A 636 16.48 -11.30 -3.00
CA LEU A 636 17.03 -10.10 -3.59
C LEU A 636 18.39 -9.78 -2.93
N PRO A 637 19.35 -9.20 -3.68
CA PRO A 637 20.64 -8.83 -3.11
C PRO A 637 20.50 -7.87 -1.91
N GLY A 638 21.27 -8.14 -0.85
CA GLY A 638 21.39 -7.29 0.34
C GLY A 638 20.28 -7.44 1.39
N VAL A 639 20.49 -6.80 2.54
CA VAL A 639 19.53 -6.71 3.64
C VAL A 639 18.53 -5.61 3.32
N ASN A 640 17.24 -5.95 3.19
CA ASN A 640 16.20 -4.96 2.87
C ASN A 640 14.79 -5.41 3.30
N THR A 641 13.85 -4.47 3.31
CA THR A 641 12.46 -4.71 3.73
C THR A 641 11.68 -5.61 2.78
N VAL A 642 12.00 -5.60 1.48
CA VAL A 642 11.32 -6.46 0.50
C VAL A 642 11.63 -7.93 0.79
N ASN A 643 12.89 -8.26 1.05
CA ASN A 643 13.32 -9.58 1.50
C ASN A 643 12.59 -10.00 2.78
N TRP A 644 12.50 -9.11 3.77
CA TRP A 644 11.75 -9.38 5.01
C TRP A 644 10.30 -9.77 4.72
N PHE A 645 9.57 -9.01 3.88
CA PHE A 645 8.20 -9.35 3.48
C PHE A 645 8.09 -10.65 2.67
N MET A 646 9.10 -10.97 1.86
CA MET A 646 9.16 -12.21 1.08
C MET A 646 9.37 -13.44 1.96
N ASN A 647 10.14 -13.30 3.05
CA ASN A 647 10.39 -14.34 4.04
C ASN A 647 9.18 -14.50 4.99
N HIS A 648 8.57 -13.39 5.38
CA HIS A 648 7.47 -13.34 6.35
C HIS A 648 6.09 -13.27 5.68
N LYS A 649 5.81 -14.22 4.78
CA LYS A 649 4.51 -14.29 4.10
C LYS A 649 3.39 -14.53 5.12
N GLY A 650 2.42 -13.62 5.15
CA GLY A 650 1.28 -13.70 6.07
C GLY A 650 1.44 -12.86 7.34
N CYS A 651 2.55 -12.14 7.52
CA CYS A 651 2.77 -11.28 8.69
C CYS A 651 1.67 -10.23 8.88
N VAL A 652 1.09 -10.17 10.07
CA VAL A 652 0.02 -9.22 10.42
C VAL A 652 0.65 -8.07 11.17
N LEU A 653 0.30 -6.82 10.83
CA LEU A 653 0.78 -5.66 11.58
C LEU A 653 0.25 -5.74 13.03
N PRO A 654 1.11 -5.76 14.07
CA PRO A 654 0.64 -5.71 15.46
C PRO A 654 -0.19 -4.45 15.73
N THR A 655 -1.13 -4.49 16.67
CA THR A 655 -1.88 -3.27 17.07
C THR A 655 -1.02 -2.39 17.98
N ILE A 656 -1.40 -1.13 18.15
CA ILE A 656 -0.71 -0.19 19.05
C ILE A 656 -0.61 -0.78 20.47
N LEU A 657 -1.68 -1.41 20.95
CA LEU A 657 -1.72 -1.98 22.31
C LEU A 657 -0.92 -3.28 22.43
N ASP A 658 -0.61 -3.98 21.34
CA ASP A 658 0.26 -5.15 21.39
C ASP A 658 1.71 -4.76 21.70
N TYR A 659 2.17 -3.61 21.19
CA TYR A 659 3.50 -3.09 21.50
C TYR A 659 3.67 -2.71 22.98
N LEU A 660 2.60 -2.30 23.66
CA LEU A 660 2.65 -2.03 25.10
C LEU A 660 2.91 -3.29 25.95
N LYS A 661 2.64 -4.48 25.39
CA LYS A 661 2.89 -5.78 26.05
C LYS A 661 4.28 -6.32 25.73
N LYS A 662 4.96 -5.79 24.71
CA LYS A 662 6.32 -6.16 24.35
C LYS A 662 7.23 -5.74 25.50
N LYS A 663 7.88 -6.72 26.15
CA LYS A 663 8.83 -6.49 27.24
C LYS A 663 10.22 -6.18 26.71
#